data_AF-A0A2J2HCX7-F1
#
_entry.id   AF-A0A2J2HCX7-F1
#
_cell.length_a   1.000
_cell.length_b   1.000
_cell.length_c   1.000
_cell.angle_alpha   90.00
_cell.angle_beta   90.00
_cell.angle_gamma   90.00
#
_symmetry.space_group_name_H-M   'P 1'
#
loop_
_entity.id
_entity.type
_entity.pdbx_description
1 polymer ?
#
loop_
_entity_poly.entity_id
_entity_poly.type
_entity_poly.pdbx_seq_one_letter_code
_entity_poly.pdbx_strand_id
1 'polypeptide(L)'
;MMTVKASALALALLLILISTHANALTPAVNSTHFVIYDLANAGQTYDQELDNYLEQAYSLYTSNLGMKMAPPCSGSQYTVYVVPSINNGTEAGITEWEYTYYPNTGQIINACIAYINISAGLSTQWLEHTAYHELVHVSQWAYVQYTAIPQDYPWYIEADAEGTASYYTNQCPLDQDYFMYNQYEYDPYDYYGKPIINMYYYSAFIYWLISNGIGPATIEANVFAGDSVVNSWLDNYYVQYLLSIVHGQDLCGTTYTPTFQTISISGNTYTFTVSLQGLSAQYYELQLPASGSIEISTSGGIVDSNIQLNTTISTSNTTLYVALVNPTTSSETITVTISYTPGIVAEVLYGTYDVLNETLSLKLYITYGTTPISGDLYVNGTIVAASNGYAKAVLTGITWGTYTINITYNGESTLLAITLQQPSMNLLTQSTLYLTSNSFGYLVLSVNNPNNNIAIITNVQVSSPPSPINIYKPMIYFEPPNETVLLNPGQTIIKFYFFTNSTVGSGQGDLYLYNSPSTALSLGYNVVPAQVGIVNATYYLNGNYTVVTTYVSGLGTMTVTVDGLSGQVYVNYSTYTITTLSINLPPPSIALIPRVALLAPRWVLINTTVTLTAQECPSYPVFYRAVIYVNNSEIGSISTPCGGSGFVQGMLNMTYTGQSITLVISGTTIMSTIVFSPPSMSVVDYLWNVTETYEYVYVNISVHGPYQYLVLNHRVANSTIAVTYELPSNYTILTINTGFTNITITRPTPETSIQSPWVAVYPQAIDVHINVTIPPALMYQGPLYVYLNGTQSLITTVDLPPGKSTIIDTVVKPTAPGIYLVTVALGPLVSNNITVASVELLGIHVESKPLVLIGHQEYVNITINDIPSIELPINVTLRGCTNESITVIANTSLALQFNRECPLYINASAYTLSSQSISYWDALNVWLGNVVSYYDGEPLILNGTVEVYATFLNGSRVPAPVLVNGSSTYILQSPGPSSLLLSINYLGVVNESLVRVFVVPSTYVEAEELLNSLGNPQFLNATIASAITSGDWSLVNKIVTEYQEASSRPYDPLTQLSKYLLTQAILNGDLNGLNAASLILKYEMLMYTALASIIIAVVVAYRVTRKSRKS
;
A
#
# COMPACT_ATOMS: atom_id res chain seq x y z
N MET A 1 -52.02 -83.29 0.93
CA MET A 1 -52.06 -81.90 1.44
C MET A 1 -51.19 -81.74 2.69
N MET A 2 -49.91 -82.13 2.62
CA MET A 2 -49.00 -82.15 3.78
C MET A 2 -47.65 -81.47 3.49
N THR A 3 -47.61 -80.64 2.45
CA THR A 3 -46.41 -79.90 1.99
C THR A 3 -46.50 -78.40 2.20
N VAL A 4 -47.57 -77.87 2.80
CA VAL A 4 -47.81 -76.40 2.88
C VAL A 4 -47.47 -75.78 4.25
N LYS A 5 -47.31 -76.58 5.33
CA LYS A 5 -47.07 -76.02 6.69
C LYS A 5 -45.60 -75.90 7.12
N ALA A 6 -44.64 -76.43 6.35
CA ALA A 6 -43.21 -76.27 6.64
C ALA A 6 -42.64 -74.93 6.09
N SER A 7 -43.28 -74.35 5.08
CA SER A 7 -42.80 -73.15 4.39
C SER A 7 -43.09 -71.84 5.13
N ALA A 8 -44.09 -71.82 6.02
CA ALA A 8 -44.47 -70.62 6.78
C ALA A 8 -43.50 -70.32 7.95
N LEU A 9 -42.85 -71.35 8.50
CA LEU A 9 -41.92 -71.21 9.62
C LEU A 9 -40.54 -70.69 9.18
N ALA A 10 -40.11 -71.03 7.95
CA ALA A 10 -38.86 -70.54 7.38
C ALA A 10 -38.93 -69.07 6.92
N LEU A 11 -40.10 -68.60 6.48
CA LEU A 11 -40.30 -67.21 6.05
C LEU A 11 -40.34 -66.23 7.24
N ALA A 12 -40.85 -66.68 8.39
CA ALA A 12 -40.89 -65.89 9.62
C ALA A 12 -39.50 -65.68 10.25
N LEU A 13 -38.56 -66.63 10.09
CA LEU A 13 -37.18 -66.46 10.56
C LEU A 13 -36.35 -65.48 9.71
N LEU A 14 -36.68 -65.34 8.41
CA LEU A 14 -35.96 -64.44 7.49
C LEU A 14 -36.30 -62.96 7.72
N LEU A 15 -37.53 -62.66 8.16
CA LEU A 15 -38.02 -61.30 8.44
C LEU A 15 -37.50 -60.70 9.76
N ILE A 16 -37.02 -61.55 10.68
CA ILE A 16 -36.52 -61.13 12.00
C ILE A 16 -35.01 -60.79 11.95
N LEU A 17 -34.28 -61.27 10.94
CA LEU A 17 -32.85 -60.97 10.74
C LEU A 17 -32.58 -59.63 10.02
N ILE A 18 -33.61 -58.95 9.50
CA ILE A 18 -33.47 -57.70 8.73
C ILE A 18 -33.69 -56.44 9.59
N SER A 19 -34.18 -56.56 10.83
CA SER A 19 -34.61 -55.41 11.64
C SER A 19 -33.55 -54.82 12.60
N THR A 20 -32.25 -55.08 12.41
CA THR A 20 -31.18 -54.54 13.29
C THR A 20 -29.99 -53.93 12.52
N HIS A 21 -30.23 -53.03 11.55
CA HIS A 21 -29.17 -52.24 10.90
C HIS A 21 -29.49 -50.73 10.89
N ALA A 22 -28.54 -49.94 11.42
CA ALA A 22 -28.18 -48.53 11.18
C ALA A 22 -29.25 -47.41 11.27
N ASN A 23 -29.03 -46.46 12.19
CA ASN A 23 -29.43 -45.06 11.96
C ASN A 23 -28.57 -44.53 10.80
N ALA A 24 -29.16 -44.25 9.64
CA ALA A 24 -28.47 -43.68 8.50
C ALA A 24 -28.05 -42.23 8.79
N LEU A 25 -26.76 -41.91 8.61
CA LEU A 25 -26.28 -40.53 8.52
C LEU A 25 -26.98 -39.85 7.34
N THR A 26 -27.57 -38.67 7.55
CA THR A 26 -28.14 -37.87 6.46
C THR A 26 -27.05 -36.99 5.85
N PRO A 27 -26.84 -37.01 4.52
CA PRO A 27 -25.83 -36.18 3.88
C PRO A 27 -26.22 -34.69 3.93
N ALA A 28 -25.22 -33.83 4.09
CA ALA A 28 -25.36 -32.37 4.09
C ALA A 28 -25.58 -31.83 2.67
N VAL A 29 -24.85 -32.37 1.69
CA VAL A 29 -24.99 -32.08 0.26
C VAL A 29 -24.91 -33.37 -0.55
N ASN A 30 -25.67 -33.44 -1.65
CA ASN A 30 -25.72 -34.60 -2.54
C ASN A 30 -25.83 -34.10 -3.99
N SER A 31 -24.77 -34.27 -4.78
CA SER A 31 -24.59 -33.73 -6.12
C SER A 31 -24.45 -34.83 -7.18
N THR A 32 -23.88 -34.56 -8.35
CA THR A 32 -23.86 -35.57 -9.43
C THR A 32 -22.84 -36.65 -9.13
N HIS A 33 -21.64 -36.24 -8.69
CA HIS A 33 -20.52 -37.15 -8.45
C HIS A 33 -20.18 -37.31 -6.97
N PHE A 34 -20.68 -36.44 -6.07
CA PHE A 34 -20.28 -36.43 -4.66
C PHE A 34 -21.46 -36.52 -3.69
N VAL A 35 -21.21 -37.10 -2.52
CA VAL A 35 -22.09 -37.08 -1.34
C VAL A 35 -21.29 -36.63 -0.13
N ILE A 36 -21.69 -35.49 0.47
CA ILE A 36 -20.95 -34.83 1.55
C ILE A 36 -21.65 -35.06 2.89
N TYR A 37 -20.91 -35.52 3.90
CA TYR A 37 -21.36 -35.65 5.28
C TYR A 37 -20.60 -34.66 6.18
N ASP A 38 -21.33 -33.71 6.77
CA ASP A 38 -20.77 -32.75 7.71
C ASP A 38 -20.70 -33.34 9.13
N LEU A 39 -19.54 -33.88 9.49
CA LEU A 39 -19.27 -34.43 10.82
C LEU A 39 -18.74 -33.37 11.79
N ALA A 40 -18.35 -32.20 11.28
CA ALA A 40 -17.75 -31.10 12.02
C ALA A 40 -18.74 -29.99 12.38
N ASN A 41 -19.94 -30.01 11.79
CA ASN A 41 -20.92 -28.93 11.85
C ASN A 41 -20.34 -27.61 11.29
N ALA A 42 -19.62 -27.69 10.17
CA ALA A 42 -19.03 -26.58 9.43
C ALA A 42 -20.10 -25.65 8.83
N GLY A 43 -21.28 -26.21 8.52
CA GLY A 43 -22.47 -25.47 8.12
C GLY A 43 -22.71 -25.44 6.61
N GLN A 44 -23.99 -25.32 6.25
CA GLN A 44 -24.49 -25.53 4.89
C GLN A 44 -23.80 -24.72 3.79
N THR A 45 -23.34 -23.50 4.07
CA THR A 45 -22.64 -22.67 3.07
C THR A 45 -21.27 -23.25 2.71
N TYR A 46 -20.51 -23.72 3.70
CA TYR A 46 -19.22 -24.35 3.51
C TYR A 46 -19.35 -25.63 2.69
N ASP A 47 -20.31 -26.49 3.07
CA ASP A 47 -20.55 -27.77 2.39
C ASP A 47 -20.96 -27.57 0.92
N GLN A 48 -21.76 -26.53 0.63
CA GLN A 48 -22.18 -26.23 -0.73
C GLN A 48 -21.05 -25.62 -1.59
N GLU A 49 -20.16 -24.81 -1.00
CA GLU A 49 -18.97 -24.31 -1.69
C GLU A 49 -17.99 -25.44 -2.02
N LEU A 50 -17.73 -26.33 -1.06
CA LEU A 50 -16.91 -27.52 -1.27
C LEU A 50 -17.46 -28.39 -2.42
N ASP A 51 -18.76 -28.69 -2.39
CA ASP A 51 -19.42 -29.45 -3.45
C ASP A 51 -19.24 -28.79 -4.84
N ASN A 52 -19.42 -27.47 -4.92
CA ASN A 52 -19.25 -26.74 -6.16
C ASN A 52 -17.81 -26.83 -6.70
N TYR A 53 -16.79 -26.74 -5.84
CA TYR A 53 -15.40 -26.85 -6.26
C TYR A 53 -15.03 -28.27 -6.67
N LEU A 54 -15.50 -29.29 -5.96
CA LEU A 54 -15.30 -30.69 -6.33
C LEU A 54 -15.91 -31.02 -7.70
N GLU A 55 -17.13 -30.55 -7.97
CA GLU A 55 -17.79 -30.73 -9.28
C GLU A 55 -17.07 -29.96 -10.40
N GLN A 56 -16.56 -28.75 -10.12
CA GLN A 56 -15.76 -27.98 -11.07
C GLN A 56 -14.44 -28.67 -11.40
N ALA A 57 -13.70 -29.12 -10.38
CA ALA A 57 -12.46 -29.87 -10.54
C ALA A 57 -12.70 -31.17 -11.33
N TYR A 58 -13.72 -31.94 -10.96
CA TYR A 58 -14.10 -33.17 -11.65
C TYR A 58 -14.40 -32.90 -13.13
N SER A 59 -15.21 -31.88 -13.43
CA SER A 59 -15.53 -31.50 -14.81
C SER A 59 -14.29 -31.04 -15.58
N LEU A 60 -13.42 -30.23 -14.98
CA LEU A 60 -12.20 -29.74 -15.62
C LEU A 60 -11.28 -30.92 -15.97
N TYR A 61 -10.94 -31.74 -14.99
CA TYR A 61 -9.97 -32.82 -15.15
C TYR A 61 -10.45 -33.88 -16.13
N THR A 62 -11.73 -34.24 -16.07
CA THR A 62 -12.28 -35.25 -17.00
C THR A 62 -12.58 -34.67 -18.38
N SER A 63 -13.43 -33.65 -18.46
CA SER A 63 -14.02 -33.20 -19.74
C SER A 63 -13.09 -32.30 -20.53
N ASN A 64 -12.25 -31.50 -19.86
CA ASN A 64 -11.37 -30.54 -20.54
C ASN A 64 -9.95 -31.09 -20.68
N LEU A 65 -9.43 -31.76 -19.66
CA LEU A 65 -8.04 -32.25 -19.62
C LEU A 65 -7.88 -33.73 -19.95
N GLY A 66 -8.98 -34.49 -20.02
CA GLY A 66 -8.97 -35.90 -20.42
C GLY A 66 -8.38 -36.87 -19.40
N MET A 67 -8.29 -36.46 -18.13
CA MET A 67 -7.88 -37.32 -17.02
C MET A 67 -8.94 -38.37 -16.73
N LYS A 68 -8.51 -39.55 -16.26
CA LYS A 68 -9.39 -40.62 -15.78
C LYS A 68 -9.55 -40.50 -14.27
N MET A 69 -10.72 -40.85 -13.73
CA MET A 69 -10.97 -40.88 -12.30
C MET A 69 -11.15 -42.33 -11.82
N ALA A 70 -10.52 -42.72 -10.72
CA ALA A 70 -10.73 -44.03 -10.12
C ALA A 70 -12.17 -44.12 -9.58
N PRO A 71 -12.89 -45.24 -9.74
CA PRO A 71 -14.27 -45.35 -9.28
C PRO A 71 -14.37 -45.33 -7.74
N PRO A 72 -15.52 -44.97 -7.14
CA PRO A 72 -15.73 -45.15 -5.70
C PRO A 72 -15.83 -46.64 -5.34
N CYS A 73 -15.34 -47.03 -4.16
CA CYS A 73 -15.35 -48.43 -3.71
C CYS A 73 -16.77 -48.95 -3.42
N SER A 74 -17.71 -48.06 -3.12
CA SER A 74 -19.12 -48.39 -2.94
C SER A 74 -20.02 -47.28 -3.49
N GLY A 75 -21.14 -47.65 -4.11
CA GLY A 75 -22.09 -46.70 -4.70
C GLY A 75 -21.67 -46.14 -6.06
N SER A 76 -22.33 -45.06 -6.47
CA SER A 76 -22.06 -44.36 -7.75
C SER A 76 -21.49 -42.96 -7.57
N GLN A 77 -21.28 -42.51 -6.33
CA GLN A 77 -20.79 -41.18 -5.98
C GLN A 77 -19.62 -41.33 -4.99
N TYR A 78 -18.67 -40.39 -5.01
CA TYR A 78 -17.59 -40.31 -4.04
C TYR A 78 -18.13 -39.80 -2.70
N THR A 79 -17.78 -40.50 -1.63
CA THR A 79 -18.14 -40.08 -0.27
C THR A 79 -17.11 -39.08 0.25
N VAL A 80 -17.59 -37.92 0.70
CA VAL A 80 -16.76 -36.85 1.26
C VAL A 80 -17.18 -36.57 2.71
N TYR A 81 -16.22 -36.51 3.63
CA TYR A 81 -16.48 -36.14 5.02
C TYR A 81 -15.83 -34.79 5.34
N VAL A 82 -16.63 -33.87 5.87
CA VAL A 82 -16.10 -32.63 6.49
C VAL A 82 -15.83 -32.93 7.95
N VAL A 83 -14.56 -32.86 8.35
CA VAL A 83 -14.08 -33.25 9.69
C VAL A 83 -13.42 -32.07 10.41
N PRO A 84 -13.41 -32.00 11.76
CA PRO A 84 -12.89 -30.84 12.48
C PRO A 84 -11.42 -30.50 12.18
N SER A 85 -10.58 -31.52 11.98
CA SER A 85 -9.18 -31.38 11.57
C SER A 85 -8.62 -32.73 11.11
N ILE A 86 -7.79 -32.75 10.07
CA ILE A 86 -7.04 -33.93 9.63
C ILE A 86 -5.63 -33.87 10.21
N ASN A 87 -5.11 -34.99 10.73
CA ASN A 87 -3.75 -35.10 11.30
C ASN A 87 -3.36 -33.99 12.31
N ASN A 88 -4.29 -33.60 13.19
CA ASN A 88 -4.14 -32.47 14.13
C ASN A 88 -3.89 -31.11 13.47
N GLY A 89 -4.41 -30.90 12.26
CA GLY A 89 -4.35 -29.63 11.53
C GLY A 89 -3.13 -29.47 10.62
N THR A 90 -2.38 -30.55 10.34
CA THR A 90 -1.26 -30.52 9.41
C THR A 90 -1.67 -30.70 7.95
N GLU A 91 -2.88 -31.21 7.70
CA GLU A 91 -3.41 -31.47 6.35
C GLU A 91 -4.78 -30.80 6.13
N ALA A 92 -4.99 -30.28 4.93
CA ALA A 92 -6.25 -29.67 4.53
C ALA A 92 -7.24 -30.68 3.94
N GLY A 93 -6.73 -31.72 3.25
CA GLY A 93 -7.50 -32.82 2.68
C GLY A 93 -6.74 -34.14 2.77
N ILE A 94 -7.45 -35.26 2.59
CA ILE A 94 -6.85 -36.58 2.34
C ILE A 94 -7.82 -37.46 1.55
N THR A 95 -7.33 -38.05 0.47
CA THR A 95 -8.05 -39.03 -0.33
C THR A 95 -7.63 -40.43 0.10
N GLU A 96 -8.59 -41.28 0.44
CA GLU A 96 -8.35 -42.65 0.91
C GLU A 96 -8.85 -43.66 -0.13
N TRP A 97 -8.06 -44.71 -0.37
CA TRP A 97 -8.25 -45.63 -1.48
C TRP A 97 -8.12 -47.10 -1.04
N GLU A 98 -8.65 -48.00 -1.87
CA GLU A 98 -8.44 -49.44 -1.75
C GLU A 98 -7.99 -50.02 -3.08
N TYR A 99 -7.11 -51.02 -3.06
CA TYR A 99 -6.69 -51.73 -4.26
C TYR A 99 -6.49 -53.22 -4.02
N THR A 100 -6.59 -53.99 -5.12
CA THR A 100 -6.25 -55.42 -5.16
C THR A 100 -5.15 -55.65 -6.18
N TYR A 101 -4.28 -56.63 -5.96
CA TYR A 101 -3.10 -56.85 -6.81
C TYR A 101 -2.71 -58.32 -6.89
N TYR A 102 -1.90 -58.66 -7.90
CA TYR A 102 -1.27 -59.98 -8.02
C TYR A 102 -0.02 -60.07 -7.14
N PRO A 103 0.02 -60.93 -6.11
CA PRO A 103 1.14 -60.95 -5.16
C PRO A 103 2.51 -61.26 -5.77
N ASN A 104 2.54 -61.97 -6.91
CA ASN A 104 3.79 -62.43 -7.54
C ASN A 104 4.41 -61.40 -8.49
N THR A 105 3.64 -60.42 -8.97
CA THR A 105 4.10 -59.39 -9.92
C THR A 105 3.95 -57.98 -9.38
N GLY A 106 3.21 -57.79 -8.27
CA GLY A 106 2.87 -56.46 -7.76
C GLY A 106 1.92 -55.68 -8.65
N GLN A 107 1.35 -56.27 -9.71
CA GLN A 107 0.47 -55.54 -10.63
C GLN A 107 -0.92 -55.35 -10.02
N ILE A 108 -1.44 -54.12 -10.04
CA ILE A 108 -2.78 -53.75 -9.57
C ILE A 108 -3.83 -54.31 -10.54
N ILE A 109 -4.86 -54.92 -9.96
CA ILE A 109 -6.01 -55.51 -10.67
C ILE A 109 -7.16 -54.50 -10.73
N ASN A 110 -7.48 -53.89 -9.59
CA ASN A 110 -8.51 -52.87 -9.45
C ASN A 110 -8.14 -51.93 -8.30
N ALA A 111 -8.41 -50.64 -8.48
CA ALA A 111 -8.27 -49.61 -7.48
C ALA A 111 -9.57 -48.77 -7.42
N CYS A 112 -9.91 -48.29 -6.24
CA CYS A 112 -11.10 -47.47 -6.02
C CYS A 112 -10.87 -46.48 -4.87
N ILE A 113 -11.70 -45.43 -4.81
CA ILE A 113 -11.67 -44.41 -3.74
C ILE A 113 -12.66 -44.80 -2.65
N ALA A 114 -12.17 -44.95 -1.42
CA ALA A 114 -12.99 -45.28 -0.26
C ALA A 114 -13.76 -44.05 0.22
N TYR A 115 -13.07 -42.94 0.44
CA TYR A 115 -13.63 -41.64 0.83
C TYR A 115 -12.61 -40.51 0.67
N ILE A 116 -13.07 -39.27 0.76
CA ILE A 116 -12.24 -38.05 0.80
C ILE A 116 -12.57 -37.31 2.09
N ASN A 117 -11.57 -36.96 2.89
CA ASN A 117 -11.77 -36.09 4.05
C ASN A 117 -11.30 -34.68 3.73
N ILE A 118 -12.05 -33.68 4.17
CA ILE A 118 -11.68 -32.26 4.07
C ILE A 118 -11.79 -31.63 5.47
N SER A 119 -10.76 -30.91 5.89
CA SER A 119 -10.76 -30.18 7.17
C SER A 119 -11.82 -29.07 7.13
N ALA A 120 -12.52 -28.84 8.24
CA ALA A 120 -13.48 -27.75 8.39
C ALA A 120 -12.78 -26.40 8.60
N GLY A 121 -13.42 -25.30 8.18
CA GLY A 121 -12.95 -23.94 8.46
C GLY A 121 -11.81 -23.44 7.56
N LEU A 122 -11.56 -24.10 6.42
CA LEU A 122 -10.65 -23.59 5.39
C LEU A 122 -11.21 -22.28 4.81
N SER A 123 -10.33 -21.34 4.46
CA SER A 123 -10.74 -20.15 3.69
C SER A 123 -11.21 -20.57 2.29
N THR A 124 -12.07 -19.78 1.65
CA THR A 124 -12.59 -20.09 0.29
C THR A 124 -11.49 -20.41 -0.73
N GLN A 125 -10.36 -19.69 -0.71
CA GLN A 125 -9.21 -19.95 -1.57
C GLN A 125 -8.60 -21.34 -1.31
N TRP A 126 -8.22 -21.61 -0.06
CA TRP A 126 -7.73 -22.92 0.37
C TRP A 126 -8.73 -24.05 0.12
N LEU A 127 -10.03 -23.82 0.30
CA LEU A 127 -11.07 -24.82 0.05
C LEU A 127 -11.14 -25.20 -1.43
N GLU A 128 -11.07 -24.23 -2.33
CA GLU A 128 -11.00 -24.45 -3.79
C GLU A 128 -9.74 -25.22 -4.17
N HIS A 129 -8.57 -24.75 -3.71
CA HIS A 129 -7.29 -25.39 -3.99
C HIS A 129 -7.27 -26.83 -3.48
N THR A 130 -7.67 -27.08 -2.23
CA THR A 130 -7.73 -28.44 -1.66
C THR A 130 -8.71 -29.33 -2.42
N ALA A 131 -9.88 -28.83 -2.82
CA ALA A 131 -10.81 -29.64 -3.64
C ALA A 131 -10.20 -30.05 -4.98
N TYR A 132 -9.46 -29.15 -5.64
CA TYR A 132 -8.73 -29.43 -6.87
C TYR A 132 -7.58 -30.41 -6.64
N HIS A 133 -6.85 -30.26 -5.54
CA HIS A 133 -5.74 -31.12 -5.13
C HIS A 133 -6.20 -32.57 -4.92
N GLU A 134 -7.22 -32.79 -4.08
CA GLU A 134 -7.72 -34.14 -3.78
C GLU A 134 -8.27 -34.86 -5.02
N LEU A 135 -8.85 -34.11 -5.96
CA LEU A 135 -9.35 -34.68 -7.21
C LEU A 135 -8.24 -35.13 -8.16
N VAL A 136 -7.02 -34.58 -8.04
CA VAL A 136 -5.86 -35.13 -8.73
C VAL A 136 -5.49 -36.48 -8.11
N HIS A 137 -5.49 -36.64 -6.79
CA HIS A 137 -5.27 -37.96 -6.18
C HIS A 137 -6.30 -38.99 -6.65
N VAL A 138 -7.59 -38.61 -6.76
CA VAL A 138 -8.61 -39.48 -7.36
C VAL A 138 -8.25 -39.91 -8.79
N SER A 139 -7.64 -39.01 -9.56
CA SER A 139 -7.15 -39.30 -10.92
C SER A 139 -5.94 -40.23 -10.90
N GLN A 140 -4.93 -39.94 -10.09
CA GLN A 140 -3.70 -40.73 -9.96
C GLN A 140 -4.01 -42.22 -9.80
N TRP A 141 -4.97 -42.57 -8.93
CA TRP A 141 -5.42 -43.95 -8.69
C TRP A 141 -6.02 -44.66 -9.91
N ALA A 142 -6.44 -43.93 -10.94
CA ALA A 142 -6.88 -44.50 -12.21
C ALA A 142 -5.72 -44.93 -13.11
N TYR A 143 -4.50 -44.42 -12.85
CA TYR A 143 -3.30 -44.66 -13.64
C TYR A 143 -2.28 -45.56 -12.95
N VAL A 144 -2.35 -45.75 -11.62
CA VAL A 144 -1.45 -46.67 -10.89
C VAL A 144 -1.61 -48.11 -11.38
N GLN A 145 -0.51 -48.72 -11.82
CA GLN A 145 -0.49 -50.10 -12.33
C GLN A 145 0.24 -51.10 -11.44
N TYR A 146 1.09 -50.65 -10.53
CA TYR A 146 1.92 -51.52 -9.69
C TYR A 146 1.94 -51.06 -8.24
N THR A 147 2.12 -52.00 -7.30
CA THR A 147 2.11 -51.72 -5.87
C THR A 147 3.35 -51.00 -5.35
N ALA A 148 4.43 -50.90 -6.13
CA ALA A 148 5.62 -50.15 -5.74
C ALA A 148 5.26 -48.70 -5.40
N ILE A 149 4.60 -47.99 -6.33
CA ILE A 149 4.17 -46.60 -6.14
C ILE A 149 3.39 -46.36 -4.83
N PRO A 150 2.26 -47.07 -4.56
CA PRO A 150 1.47 -46.81 -3.36
C PRO A 150 2.11 -47.31 -2.06
N GLN A 151 3.05 -48.26 -2.13
CA GLN A 151 3.77 -48.75 -0.94
C GLN A 151 4.89 -47.79 -0.54
N ASP A 152 5.56 -47.22 -1.53
CA ASP A 152 6.79 -46.44 -1.38
C ASP A 152 6.49 -44.92 -1.32
N TYR A 153 5.33 -44.49 -1.80
CA TYR A 153 4.81 -43.12 -1.71
C TYR A 153 5.83 -42.04 -2.15
N PRO A 154 6.23 -42.04 -3.43
CA PRO A 154 7.26 -41.13 -3.95
C PRO A 154 6.83 -39.66 -3.95
N TRP A 155 7.82 -38.76 -3.97
CA TRP A 155 7.64 -37.31 -3.89
C TRP A 155 6.65 -36.72 -4.91
N TYR A 156 6.55 -37.34 -6.09
CA TYR A 156 5.68 -36.85 -7.15
C TYR A 156 4.20 -37.14 -6.93
N ILE A 157 3.79 -37.92 -5.93
CA ILE A 157 2.37 -38.07 -5.59
C ILE A 157 1.80 -36.71 -5.17
N GLU A 158 2.44 -36.08 -4.18
CA GLU A 158 2.01 -34.79 -3.64
C GLU A 158 2.40 -33.62 -4.55
N ALA A 159 3.60 -33.67 -5.15
CA ALA A 159 4.02 -32.62 -6.07
C ALA A 159 3.09 -32.49 -7.29
N ASP A 160 2.58 -33.62 -7.80
CA ASP A 160 1.67 -33.64 -8.94
C ASP A 160 0.29 -33.07 -8.61
N ALA A 161 -0.29 -33.52 -7.49
CA ALA A 161 -1.58 -33.02 -7.02
C ALA A 161 -1.55 -31.53 -6.72
N GLU A 162 -0.51 -31.09 -5.99
CA GLU A 162 -0.30 -29.70 -5.63
C GLU A 162 -0.02 -28.83 -6.86
N GLY A 163 0.96 -29.19 -7.70
CA GLY A 163 1.34 -28.36 -8.84
C GLY A 163 0.24 -28.26 -9.91
N THR A 164 -0.54 -29.33 -10.09
CA THR A 164 -1.73 -29.31 -10.96
C THR A 164 -2.82 -28.42 -10.38
N ALA A 165 -3.14 -28.54 -9.09
CA ALA A 165 -4.11 -27.68 -8.42
C ALA A 165 -3.66 -26.21 -8.47
N SER A 166 -2.38 -25.93 -8.21
CA SER A 166 -1.79 -24.59 -8.24
C SER A 166 -1.93 -23.91 -9.59
N TYR A 167 -1.66 -24.65 -10.68
CA TYR A 167 -1.77 -24.12 -12.03
C TYR A 167 -3.21 -23.75 -12.40
N TYR A 168 -4.19 -24.61 -12.10
CA TYR A 168 -5.57 -24.39 -12.55
C TYR A 168 -6.39 -23.49 -11.63
N THR A 169 -6.03 -23.39 -10.35
CA THR A 169 -6.64 -22.43 -9.42
C THR A 169 -5.92 -21.09 -9.41
N ASN A 170 -4.70 -21.02 -9.97
CA ASN A 170 -3.79 -19.88 -9.87
C ASN A 170 -3.53 -19.49 -8.40
N GLN A 171 -3.37 -20.50 -7.55
CA GLN A 171 -3.04 -20.37 -6.13
C GLN A 171 -1.84 -21.24 -5.84
N CYS A 172 -0.69 -20.65 -5.49
CA CYS A 172 0.54 -21.37 -5.19
C CYS A 172 0.80 -21.23 -3.68
N PRO A 173 0.25 -22.10 -2.82
CA PRO A 173 0.48 -22.01 -1.40
C PRO A 173 1.82 -22.63 -0.98
N LEU A 174 2.31 -23.63 -1.73
CA LEU A 174 3.52 -24.39 -1.38
C LEU A 174 4.57 -24.43 -2.51
N ASP A 175 4.25 -24.05 -3.75
CA ASP A 175 5.19 -24.11 -4.88
C ASP A 175 6.41 -23.20 -4.70
N GLN A 176 6.20 -21.98 -4.18
CA GLN A 176 7.27 -21.01 -3.96
C GLN A 176 8.31 -21.48 -2.95
N ASP A 177 7.93 -22.40 -2.07
CA ASP A 177 8.79 -22.93 -1.03
C ASP A 177 9.92 -23.79 -1.63
N TYR A 178 9.78 -24.25 -2.88
CA TYR A 178 10.86 -24.81 -3.69
C TYR A 178 12.11 -23.90 -3.70
N PHE A 179 11.89 -22.60 -3.92
CA PHE A 179 12.95 -21.60 -3.97
C PHE A 179 13.34 -21.12 -2.58
N MET A 180 12.37 -20.98 -1.66
CA MET A 180 12.63 -20.54 -0.28
C MET A 180 13.57 -21.50 0.46
N TYR A 181 13.45 -22.80 0.20
CA TYR A 181 14.24 -23.84 0.85
C TYR A 181 15.36 -24.41 -0.05
N ASN A 182 15.62 -23.81 -1.21
CA ASN A 182 16.63 -24.26 -2.18
C ASN A 182 16.49 -25.75 -2.55
N GLN A 183 15.28 -26.23 -2.80
CA GLN A 183 14.99 -27.64 -3.09
C GLN A 183 15.70 -28.15 -4.35
N TYR A 184 16.07 -27.24 -5.26
CA TYR A 184 16.92 -27.55 -6.41
C TYR A 184 18.33 -28.07 -6.04
N GLU A 185 18.79 -27.93 -4.79
CA GLU A 185 20.10 -28.46 -4.33
C GLU A 185 20.03 -29.89 -3.78
N TYR A 186 18.83 -30.48 -3.70
CA TYR A 186 18.58 -31.80 -3.09
C TYR A 186 18.03 -32.81 -4.09
N ASP A 187 18.34 -34.09 -3.87
CA ASP A 187 17.72 -35.17 -4.63
C ASP A 187 16.24 -35.34 -4.19
N PRO A 188 15.25 -35.20 -5.08
CA PRO A 188 13.85 -35.38 -4.71
C PRO A 188 13.54 -36.79 -4.18
N TYR A 189 14.34 -37.81 -4.52
CA TYR A 189 14.18 -39.16 -4.01
C TYR A 189 14.77 -39.36 -2.59
N ASP A 190 15.57 -38.42 -2.07
CA ASP A 190 16.08 -38.48 -0.69
C ASP A 190 14.97 -38.25 0.36
N TYR A 191 13.82 -37.69 -0.05
CA TYR A 191 12.64 -37.53 0.80
C TYR A 191 11.79 -38.80 0.95
N TYR A 192 12.32 -39.94 0.52
CA TYR A 192 11.72 -41.25 0.71
C TYR A 192 11.47 -41.55 2.20
N GLY A 193 10.21 -41.48 2.61
CA GLY A 193 9.74 -41.95 3.91
C GLY A 193 9.59 -40.94 5.04
N LYS A 194 9.97 -39.65 4.94
CA LYS A 194 9.62 -38.50 5.86
C LYS A 194 10.15 -37.14 5.35
N PRO A 195 9.58 -35.99 5.80
CA PRO A 195 8.18 -35.66 6.03
C PRO A 195 7.48 -35.21 4.73
N ILE A 196 6.20 -35.54 4.59
CA ILE A 196 5.36 -35.30 3.39
C ILE A 196 5.43 -33.85 2.90
N ILE A 197 5.56 -32.88 3.83
CA ILE A 197 5.64 -31.45 3.51
C ILE A 197 6.69 -31.10 2.43
N ASN A 198 7.82 -31.81 2.40
CA ASN A 198 8.88 -31.54 1.44
C ASN A 198 8.51 -31.94 0.00
N MET A 199 7.59 -32.90 -0.16
CA MET A 199 7.12 -33.37 -1.46
C MET A 199 6.29 -32.28 -2.16
N TYR A 200 5.45 -31.55 -1.42
CA TYR A 200 4.68 -30.43 -1.96
C TYR A 200 5.55 -29.33 -2.53
N TYR A 201 6.75 -29.08 -2.02
CA TYR A 201 7.62 -28.04 -2.59
C TYR A 201 8.02 -28.34 -4.03
N TYR A 202 8.12 -29.60 -4.42
CA TYR A 202 8.42 -29.98 -5.80
C TYR A 202 7.24 -29.75 -6.76
N SER A 203 6.09 -29.29 -6.28
CA SER A 203 4.96 -28.83 -7.12
C SER A 203 5.34 -27.76 -8.12
N ALA A 204 6.33 -26.91 -7.80
CA ALA A 204 6.87 -25.92 -8.73
C ALA A 204 7.34 -26.54 -10.05
N PHE A 205 7.90 -27.74 -10.02
CA PHE A 205 8.29 -28.46 -11.24
C PHE A 205 7.08 -28.94 -12.05
N ILE A 206 6.04 -29.45 -11.40
CA ILE A 206 4.82 -29.90 -12.08
C ILE A 206 4.08 -28.71 -12.68
N TYR A 207 3.96 -27.61 -11.93
CA TYR A 207 3.47 -26.34 -12.46
C TYR A 207 4.25 -25.91 -13.69
N TRP A 208 5.60 -25.95 -13.64
CA TRP A 208 6.45 -25.63 -14.78
C TRP A 208 6.16 -26.54 -15.97
N LEU A 209 5.99 -27.85 -15.77
CA LEU A 209 5.66 -28.79 -16.84
C LEU A 209 4.35 -28.43 -17.54
N ILE A 210 3.30 -28.14 -16.77
CA ILE A 210 1.99 -27.76 -17.30
C ILE A 210 2.08 -26.44 -18.05
N SER A 211 2.80 -25.45 -17.48
CA SER A 211 3.02 -24.15 -18.13
C SER A 211 3.80 -24.26 -19.45
N ASN A 212 4.65 -25.29 -19.60
CA ASN A 212 5.39 -25.60 -20.82
C ASN A 212 4.61 -26.52 -21.78
N GLY A 213 3.32 -26.74 -21.53
CA GLY A 213 2.40 -27.41 -22.46
C GLY A 213 2.27 -28.91 -22.28
N ILE A 214 2.81 -29.49 -21.20
CA ILE A 214 2.60 -30.90 -20.86
C ILE A 214 1.30 -31.04 -20.05
N GLY A 215 0.26 -31.61 -20.66
CA GLY A 215 -1.05 -31.74 -20.00
C GLY A 215 -1.07 -32.76 -18.84
N PRO A 216 -1.84 -32.55 -17.77
CA PRO A 216 -1.86 -33.44 -16.59
C PRO A 216 -2.14 -34.90 -16.90
N ALA A 217 -3.10 -35.22 -17.78
CA ALA A 217 -3.35 -36.62 -18.18
C ALA A 217 -2.13 -37.32 -18.81
N THR A 218 -1.20 -36.57 -19.41
CA THR A 218 0.07 -37.09 -19.92
C THR A 218 1.06 -37.34 -18.79
N ILE A 219 1.12 -36.44 -17.80
CA ILE A 219 1.94 -36.61 -16.60
C ILE A 219 1.51 -37.91 -15.90
N GLU A 220 0.22 -38.02 -15.60
CA GLU A 220 -0.40 -39.16 -14.93
C GLU A 220 -0.06 -40.50 -15.61
N ALA A 221 -0.21 -40.56 -16.93
CA ALA A 221 0.03 -41.77 -17.71
C ALA A 221 1.50 -42.20 -17.77
N ASN A 222 2.45 -41.27 -17.66
CA ASN A 222 3.88 -41.57 -17.70
C ASN A 222 4.48 -41.78 -16.30
N VAL A 223 3.92 -41.13 -15.29
CA VAL A 223 4.44 -41.15 -13.91
C VAL A 223 3.98 -42.39 -13.16
N PHE A 224 2.68 -42.70 -13.17
CA PHE A 224 2.08 -43.71 -12.27
C PHE A 224 1.98 -45.13 -12.87
N ALA A 225 2.35 -45.32 -14.13
CA ALA A 225 2.26 -46.62 -14.79
C ALA A 225 3.46 -47.57 -14.53
N GLY A 226 4.53 -47.08 -13.91
CA GLY A 226 5.79 -47.82 -13.71
C GLY A 226 5.76 -48.84 -12.57
N ASP A 227 6.66 -49.82 -12.61
CA ASP A 227 6.89 -50.82 -11.57
C ASP A 227 7.99 -50.42 -10.56
N SER A 228 8.49 -49.18 -10.66
CA SER A 228 9.53 -48.56 -9.83
C SER A 228 9.15 -47.12 -9.51
N VAL A 229 9.55 -46.62 -8.33
CA VAL A 229 9.37 -45.22 -7.97
C VAL A 229 10.28 -44.28 -8.75
N VAL A 230 11.46 -44.72 -9.18
CA VAL A 230 12.36 -43.91 -10.02
C VAL A 230 11.81 -43.85 -11.44
N ASN A 231 11.53 -42.65 -11.95
CA ASN A 231 10.87 -42.45 -13.23
C ASN A 231 11.75 -41.63 -14.20
N SER A 232 12.33 -42.30 -15.20
CA SER A 232 13.25 -41.65 -16.14
C SER A 232 12.63 -40.58 -17.03
N TRP A 233 11.33 -40.65 -17.30
CA TRP A 233 10.62 -39.62 -18.04
C TRP A 233 10.54 -38.34 -17.21
N LEU A 234 10.19 -38.49 -15.92
CA LEU A 234 10.10 -37.40 -14.97
C LEU A 234 11.48 -36.78 -14.69
N ASP A 235 12.49 -37.62 -14.45
CA ASP A 235 13.87 -37.21 -14.17
C ASP A 235 14.44 -36.36 -15.31
N ASN A 236 14.23 -36.77 -16.56
CA ASN A 236 14.70 -36.01 -17.73
C ASN A 236 14.07 -34.61 -17.79
N TYR A 237 12.77 -34.50 -17.51
CA TYR A 237 12.10 -33.20 -17.46
C TYR A 237 12.53 -32.36 -16.27
N TYR A 238 12.80 -33.00 -15.13
CA TYR A 238 13.26 -32.31 -13.94
C TYR A 238 14.67 -31.73 -14.14
N VAL A 239 15.56 -32.43 -14.85
CA VAL A 239 16.86 -31.87 -15.26
C VAL A 239 16.69 -30.65 -16.17
N GLN A 240 15.76 -30.69 -17.13
CA GLN A 240 15.47 -29.52 -17.97
C GLN A 240 14.92 -28.35 -17.16
N TYR A 241 14.05 -28.64 -16.19
CA TYR A 241 13.54 -27.65 -15.27
C TYR A 241 14.68 -26.99 -14.48
N LEU A 242 15.57 -27.77 -13.86
CA LEU A 242 16.75 -27.26 -13.14
C LEU A 242 17.66 -26.40 -14.04
N LEU A 243 17.85 -26.77 -15.30
CA LEU A 243 18.60 -25.96 -16.26
C LEU A 243 17.88 -24.65 -16.59
N SER A 244 16.55 -24.65 -16.60
CA SER A 244 15.72 -23.49 -16.98
C SER A 244 15.61 -22.43 -15.89
N ILE A 245 15.56 -22.82 -14.61
CA ILE A 245 15.26 -21.88 -13.51
C ILE A 245 16.38 -20.84 -13.29
N VAL A 246 17.56 -21.01 -13.90
CA VAL A 246 18.60 -19.97 -13.97
C VAL A 246 18.09 -18.65 -14.57
N HIS A 247 17.03 -18.70 -15.38
CA HIS A 247 16.37 -17.54 -15.98
C HIS A 247 15.15 -17.04 -15.18
N GLY A 248 14.85 -17.70 -14.06
CA GLY A 248 13.67 -17.49 -13.25
C GLY A 248 12.44 -18.28 -13.73
N GLN A 249 11.53 -18.56 -12.80
CA GLN A 249 10.26 -19.22 -13.04
C GLN A 249 9.11 -18.37 -12.53
N ASP A 250 8.07 -18.19 -13.33
CA ASP A 250 6.81 -17.59 -12.88
C ASP A 250 5.90 -18.64 -12.21
N LEU A 251 5.51 -18.37 -10.98
CA LEU A 251 4.56 -19.15 -10.19
C LEU A 251 3.46 -18.22 -9.69
N CYS A 252 2.23 -18.43 -10.17
CA CYS A 252 1.05 -17.65 -9.80
C CYS A 252 1.25 -16.11 -9.89
N GLY A 253 1.99 -15.64 -10.90
CA GLY A 253 2.22 -14.21 -11.15
C GLY A 253 3.42 -13.60 -10.42
N THR A 254 4.25 -14.41 -9.75
CA THR A 254 5.52 -13.98 -9.15
C THR A 254 6.68 -14.77 -9.76
N THR A 255 7.74 -14.07 -10.18
CA THR A 255 8.95 -14.71 -10.72
C THR A 255 9.97 -14.99 -9.61
N TYR A 256 10.34 -16.26 -9.45
CA TYR A 256 11.34 -16.74 -8.50
C TYR A 256 12.64 -17.12 -9.22
N THR A 257 13.78 -16.90 -8.57
CA THR A 257 15.11 -17.25 -9.10
C THR A 257 15.88 -18.07 -8.08
N PRO A 258 16.77 -18.98 -8.50
CA PRO A 258 17.64 -19.69 -7.57
C PRO A 258 18.63 -18.73 -6.89
N THR A 259 19.15 -19.16 -5.76
CA THR A 259 20.26 -18.51 -5.07
C THR A 259 21.54 -18.68 -5.88
N PHE A 260 22.16 -17.56 -6.25
CA PHE A 260 23.42 -17.55 -7.01
C PHE A 260 24.63 -17.38 -6.09
N GLN A 261 25.64 -18.24 -6.27
CA GLN A 261 26.96 -18.04 -5.68
C GLN A 261 27.80 -17.13 -6.58
N THR A 262 28.23 -15.98 -6.08
CA THR A 262 29.05 -15.05 -6.85
C THR A 262 30.50 -15.50 -6.90
N ILE A 263 31.06 -15.61 -8.12
CA ILE A 263 32.47 -15.86 -8.37
C ILE A 263 33.05 -14.67 -9.13
N SER A 264 33.85 -13.85 -8.45
CA SER A 264 34.58 -12.76 -9.09
C SER A 264 35.90 -13.28 -9.67
N ILE A 265 36.01 -13.28 -10.99
CA ILE A 265 37.19 -13.76 -11.72
C ILE A 265 38.27 -12.67 -11.70
N SER A 266 39.24 -12.80 -10.79
CA SER A 266 40.37 -11.86 -10.68
C SER A 266 41.63 -12.31 -11.43
N GLY A 267 41.65 -13.52 -11.99
CA GLY A 267 42.80 -14.11 -12.67
C GLY A 267 42.41 -14.94 -13.90
N ASN A 268 43.40 -15.52 -14.58
CA ASN A 268 43.18 -16.22 -15.86
C ASN A 268 42.48 -17.59 -15.70
N THR A 269 42.51 -18.15 -14.51
CA THR A 269 41.88 -19.44 -14.21
C THR A 269 41.35 -19.44 -12.78
N TYR A 270 40.13 -19.90 -12.60
CA TYR A 270 39.50 -20.13 -11.30
C TYR A 270 38.98 -21.56 -11.27
N THR A 271 39.49 -22.37 -10.35
CA THR A 271 39.10 -23.77 -10.20
C THR A 271 38.46 -23.99 -8.84
N PHE A 272 37.33 -24.66 -8.83
CA PHE A 272 36.64 -25.07 -7.61
C PHE A 272 35.99 -26.44 -7.82
N THR A 273 35.67 -27.11 -6.72
CA THR A 273 35.00 -28.40 -6.73
C THR A 273 33.58 -28.21 -6.23
N VAL A 274 32.63 -28.80 -6.93
CA VAL A 274 31.21 -28.82 -6.55
C VAL A 274 30.82 -30.27 -6.28
N SER A 275 30.13 -30.48 -5.16
CA SER A 275 29.48 -31.75 -4.87
C SER A 275 27.98 -31.54 -5.04
N LEU A 276 27.40 -32.27 -6.00
CA LEU A 276 25.98 -32.23 -6.31
C LEU A 276 25.36 -33.55 -5.86
N GLN A 277 24.22 -33.50 -5.16
CA GLN A 277 23.39 -34.69 -4.94
C GLN A 277 22.80 -35.18 -6.26
N GLY A 278 22.16 -36.36 -6.26
CA GLY A 278 21.43 -36.81 -7.45
C GLY A 278 20.35 -35.79 -7.82
N LEU A 279 20.11 -35.58 -9.12
CA LEU A 279 19.06 -34.70 -9.63
C LEU A 279 19.03 -33.32 -8.94
N SER A 280 20.19 -32.72 -8.72
CA SER A 280 20.33 -31.43 -8.05
C SER A 280 21.17 -30.46 -8.88
N ALA A 281 21.13 -29.19 -8.51
CA ALA A 281 21.81 -28.12 -9.21
C ALA A 281 22.44 -27.11 -8.25
N GLN A 282 23.52 -26.46 -8.70
CA GLN A 282 24.03 -25.23 -8.10
C GLN A 282 24.16 -24.14 -9.15
N TYR A 283 23.91 -22.90 -8.72
CA TYR A 283 23.84 -21.74 -9.59
C TYR A 283 24.90 -20.71 -9.22
N TYR A 284 25.55 -20.14 -10.23
CA TYR A 284 26.67 -19.23 -10.08
C TYR A 284 26.46 -17.94 -10.86
N GLU A 285 26.85 -16.82 -10.26
CA GLU A 285 27.01 -15.55 -10.95
C GLU A 285 28.51 -15.29 -11.14
N LEU A 286 29.01 -15.44 -12.36
CA LEU A 286 30.39 -15.16 -12.69
C LEU A 286 30.55 -13.68 -13.02
N GLN A 287 31.36 -12.97 -12.23
CA GLN A 287 31.72 -11.58 -12.47
C GLN A 287 33.09 -11.49 -13.14
N LEU A 288 33.13 -10.91 -14.33
CA LEU A 288 34.30 -10.81 -15.17
C LEU A 288 34.89 -9.39 -15.11
N PRO A 289 36.22 -9.24 -15.09
CA PRO A 289 36.87 -7.95 -14.91
C PRO A 289 36.82 -7.07 -16.17
N ALA A 290 36.56 -7.66 -17.34
CA ALA A 290 36.35 -6.99 -18.61
C ALA A 290 35.65 -7.94 -19.61
N SER A 291 35.38 -7.46 -20.82
CA SER A 291 35.05 -8.34 -21.95
C SER A 291 36.25 -9.24 -22.31
N GLY A 292 35.98 -10.48 -22.67
CA GLY A 292 37.02 -11.45 -23.00
C GLY A 292 36.44 -12.79 -23.45
N SER A 293 37.29 -13.80 -23.52
CA SER A 293 36.89 -15.17 -23.81
C SER A 293 36.88 -15.99 -22.53
N ILE A 294 35.83 -16.76 -22.31
CA ILE A 294 35.68 -17.63 -21.15
C ILE A 294 35.45 -19.06 -21.62
N GLU A 295 36.10 -20.02 -20.97
CA GLU A 295 35.85 -21.45 -21.13
C GLU A 295 35.53 -22.03 -19.76
N ILE A 296 34.38 -22.68 -19.64
CA ILE A 296 33.99 -23.41 -18.43
C ILE A 296 34.17 -24.89 -18.75
N SER A 297 35.22 -25.49 -18.18
CA SER A 297 35.51 -26.91 -18.34
C SER A 297 35.19 -27.67 -17.06
N THR A 298 34.76 -28.92 -17.20
CA THR A 298 34.40 -29.79 -16.08
C THR A 298 35.13 -31.12 -16.18
N SER A 299 35.47 -31.71 -15.02
CA SER A 299 36.14 -33.02 -14.94
C SER A 299 35.76 -33.77 -13.66
N GLY A 300 35.90 -35.10 -13.67
CA GLY A 300 35.59 -35.98 -12.53
C GLY A 300 34.25 -36.70 -12.68
N GLY A 301 33.14 -35.96 -12.60
CA GLY A 301 31.76 -36.47 -12.65
C GLY A 301 30.93 -35.99 -13.85
N ILE A 302 29.67 -36.45 -13.93
CA ILE A 302 28.71 -36.07 -14.99
C ILE A 302 27.97 -34.79 -14.57
N VAL A 303 27.87 -33.81 -15.47
CA VAL A 303 27.18 -32.54 -15.23
C VAL A 303 26.66 -31.95 -16.53
N ASP A 304 25.44 -31.44 -16.47
CA ASP A 304 24.84 -30.61 -17.52
C ASP A 304 24.85 -29.14 -17.10
N SER A 305 24.81 -28.24 -18.09
CA SER A 305 24.78 -26.80 -17.84
C SER A 305 23.93 -26.07 -18.86
N ASN A 306 23.36 -24.93 -18.44
CA ASN A 306 22.65 -24.02 -19.32
C ASN A 306 23.59 -23.33 -20.34
N ILE A 307 24.90 -23.40 -20.08
CA ILE A 307 25.94 -22.89 -20.96
C ILE A 307 26.76 -24.06 -21.48
N GLN A 308 27.19 -23.98 -22.75
CA GLN A 308 27.98 -25.04 -23.36
C GLN A 308 29.34 -25.21 -22.66
N LEU A 309 29.51 -26.35 -21.98
CA LEU A 309 30.75 -26.71 -21.29
C LEU A 309 31.84 -27.15 -22.28
N ASN A 310 33.10 -27.04 -21.84
CA ASN A 310 34.29 -27.45 -22.59
C ASN A 310 34.42 -26.77 -23.97
N THR A 311 33.89 -25.55 -24.07
CA THR A 311 34.02 -24.70 -25.26
C THR A 311 34.30 -23.27 -24.85
N THR A 312 35.13 -22.58 -25.63
CA THR A 312 35.40 -21.16 -25.43
C THR A 312 34.25 -20.33 -25.99
N ILE A 313 33.67 -19.47 -25.16
CA ILE A 313 32.62 -18.51 -25.53
C ILE A 313 33.12 -17.08 -25.33
N SER A 314 32.82 -16.18 -26.26
CA SER A 314 33.17 -14.75 -26.13
C SER A 314 32.05 -14.00 -25.42
N THR A 315 32.40 -13.15 -24.45
CA THR A 315 31.43 -12.35 -23.70
C THR A 315 31.78 -10.86 -23.75
N SER A 316 30.79 -10.06 -24.13
CA SER A 316 30.82 -8.59 -24.03
C SER A 316 30.31 -8.08 -22.68
N ASN A 317 29.61 -8.93 -21.92
CA ASN A 317 29.04 -8.60 -20.62
C ASN A 317 30.00 -9.05 -19.50
N THR A 318 30.01 -8.28 -18.41
CA THR A 318 30.84 -8.58 -17.23
C THR A 318 30.16 -9.53 -16.24
N THR A 319 28.97 -10.05 -16.55
CA THR A 319 28.21 -10.97 -15.68
C THR A 319 27.66 -12.14 -16.50
N LEU A 320 27.83 -13.36 -16.02
CA LEU A 320 27.35 -14.61 -16.65
C LEU A 320 26.71 -15.53 -15.60
N TYR A 321 25.48 -15.99 -15.83
CA TYR A 321 24.77 -16.91 -14.94
C TYR A 321 24.90 -18.36 -15.40
N VAL A 322 25.44 -19.21 -14.54
CA VAL A 322 25.76 -20.62 -14.85
C VAL A 322 24.97 -21.53 -13.91
N ALA A 323 24.25 -22.50 -14.46
CA ALA A 323 23.69 -23.63 -13.75
C ALA A 323 24.59 -24.85 -13.97
N LEU A 324 24.89 -25.60 -12.91
CA LEU A 324 25.53 -26.90 -12.98
C LEU A 324 24.57 -27.92 -12.38
N VAL A 325 24.10 -28.85 -13.19
CA VAL A 325 23.04 -29.79 -12.86
C VAL A 325 23.57 -31.21 -12.94
N ASN A 326 23.31 -32.02 -11.92
CA ASN A 326 23.58 -33.45 -11.95
C ASN A 326 22.39 -34.19 -12.59
N PRO A 327 22.57 -34.78 -13.80
CA PRO A 327 21.47 -35.44 -14.50
C PRO A 327 21.22 -36.90 -14.04
N THR A 328 21.89 -37.35 -12.97
CA THR A 328 21.81 -38.72 -12.47
C THR A 328 21.22 -38.76 -11.05
N THR A 329 20.72 -39.90 -10.61
CA THR A 329 20.22 -40.12 -9.23
C THR A 329 21.33 -40.47 -8.23
N SER A 330 22.60 -40.32 -8.60
CA SER A 330 23.75 -40.57 -7.73
C SER A 330 24.51 -39.28 -7.49
N SER A 331 25.08 -39.08 -6.30
CA SER A 331 25.87 -37.88 -6.02
C SER A 331 27.12 -37.82 -6.91
N GLU A 332 27.39 -36.65 -7.47
CA GLU A 332 28.52 -36.37 -8.34
C GLU A 332 29.45 -35.34 -7.69
N THR A 333 30.75 -35.50 -7.91
CA THR A 333 31.75 -34.48 -7.53
C THR A 333 32.50 -34.04 -8.78
N ILE A 334 32.28 -32.79 -9.16
CA ILE A 334 32.82 -32.19 -10.38
C ILE A 334 33.82 -31.11 -10.02
N THR A 335 34.95 -31.11 -10.71
CA THR A 335 35.90 -29.99 -10.67
C THR A 335 35.61 -29.09 -11.85
N VAL A 336 35.22 -27.86 -11.54
CA VAL A 336 34.90 -26.80 -12.51
C VAL A 336 36.12 -25.92 -12.64
N THR A 337 36.60 -25.74 -13.86
CA THR A 337 37.69 -24.81 -14.18
C THR A 337 37.17 -23.76 -15.14
N ILE A 338 37.11 -22.53 -14.64
CA ILE A 338 36.77 -21.34 -15.40
C ILE A 338 38.08 -20.73 -15.88
N SER A 339 38.37 -20.82 -17.17
CA SER A 339 39.48 -20.13 -17.81
C SER A 339 38.97 -18.85 -18.45
N TYR A 340 39.51 -17.70 -18.03
CA TYR A 340 39.16 -16.40 -18.56
C TYR A 340 40.40 -15.74 -19.16
N THR A 341 40.30 -15.38 -20.45
CA THR A 341 41.37 -14.66 -21.16
C THR A 341 40.91 -13.22 -21.41
N PRO A 342 41.55 -12.23 -20.76
CA PRO A 342 41.24 -10.82 -21.00
C PRO A 342 41.66 -10.37 -22.41
N GLY A 343 40.86 -9.54 -23.08
CA GLY A 343 41.22 -8.93 -24.37
C GLY A 343 42.09 -7.67 -24.28
N ILE A 344 42.53 -7.13 -25.43
CA ILE A 344 43.24 -5.83 -25.52
C ILE A 344 42.23 -4.68 -25.60
N VAL A 345 42.43 -3.65 -24.79
CA VAL A 345 41.69 -2.38 -24.85
C VAL A 345 42.67 -1.25 -25.19
N ALA A 346 42.29 -0.35 -26.10
CA ALA A 346 43.14 0.75 -26.54
C ALA A 346 42.35 2.05 -26.79
N GLU A 347 42.92 3.19 -26.40
CA GLU A 347 42.35 4.52 -26.62
C GLU A 347 43.40 5.54 -27.11
N VAL A 348 42.94 6.60 -27.77
CA VAL A 348 43.78 7.75 -28.18
C VAL A 348 43.65 8.87 -27.16
N LEU A 349 44.76 9.22 -26.51
CA LEU A 349 44.80 10.31 -25.55
C LEU A 349 44.93 11.67 -26.24
N TYR A 350 45.95 11.81 -27.09
CA TYR A 350 46.18 13.02 -27.90
C TYR A 350 47.12 12.74 -29.06
N GLY A 351 47.12 13.63 -30.05
CA GLY A 351 48.02 13.53 -31.18
C GLY A 351 48.31 14.85 -31.88
N THR A 352 49.21 14.78 -32.85
CA THR A 352 49.60 15.91 -33.68
C THR A 352 49.65 15.46 -35.14
N TYR A 353 48.89 16.14 -36.00
CA TYR A 353 48.92 15.97 -37.43
C TYR A 353 49.71 17.10 -38.08
N ASP A 354 50.86 16.78 -38.66
CA ASP A 354 51.63 17.70 -39.50
C ASP A 354 51.15 17.58 -40.94
N VAL A 355 50.47 18.63 -41.41
CA VAL A 355 49.82 18.68 -42.73
C VAL A 355 50.84 18.68 -43.86
N LEU A 356 51.98 19.34 -43.66
CA LEU A 356 52.98 19.48 -44.72
C LEU A 356 53.88 18.24 -44.82
N ASN A 357 54.03 17.51 -43.73
CA ASN A 357 54.78 16.25 -43.69
C ASN A 357 53.88 15.00 -43.77
N GLU A 358 52.56 15.16 -43.87
CA GLU A 358 51.55 14.08 -43.92
C GLU A 358 51.75 13.02 -42.82
N THR A 359 52.07 13.47 -41.60
CA THR A 359 52.40 12.61 -40.47
C THR A 359 51.46 12.83 -39.30
N LEU A 360 50.85 11.74 -38.81
CA LEU A 360 50.02 11.73 -37.61
C LEU A 360 50.77 11.01 -36.49
N SER A 361 51.17 11.76 -35.47
CA SER A 361 51.78 11.23 -34.24
C SER A 361 50.72 11.11 -33.16
N LEU A 362 50.50 9.92 -32.62
CA LEU A 362 49.49 9.61 -31.61
C LEU A 362 50.14 9.13 -30.33
N LYS A 363 49.55 9.51 -29.20
CA LYS A 363 49.79 8.86 -27.92
C LYS A 363 48.57 8.01 -27.58
N LEU A 364 48.82 6.72 -27.44
CA LEU A 364 47.83 5.70 -27.12
C LEU A 364 47.97 5.29 -25.66
N TYR A 365 46.86 4.89 -25.04
CA TYR A 365 46.86 4.14 -23.79
C TYR A 365 46.24 2.76 -24.05
N ILE A 366 46.98 1.71 -23.69
CA ILE A 366 46.69 0.34 -24.10
C ILE A 366 46.86 -0.58 -22.90
N THR A 367 45.83 -1.37 -22.63
CA THR A 367 45.81 -2.37 -21.56
C THR A 367 45.54 -3.76 -22.11
N TYR A 368 46.06 -4.78 -21.42
CA TYR A 368 45.67 -6.17 -21.60
C TYR A 368 44.81 -6.56 -20.39
N GLY A 369 43.50 -6.72 -20.60
CA GLY A 369 42.52 -6.61 -19.52
C GLY A 369 42.60 -5.24 -18.84
N THR A 370 42.84 -5.23 -17.52
CA THR A 370 43.01 -4.01 -16.71
C THR A 370 44.47 -3.61 -16.50
N THR A 371 45.44 -4.39 -16.99
CA THR A 371 46.86 -4.13 -16.75
C THR A 371 47.46 -3.30 -17.89
N PRO A 372 48.11 -2.16 -17.59
CA PRO A 372 48.80 -1.36 -18.59
C PRO A 372 49.96 -2.14 -19.22
N ILE A 373 49.99 -2.21 -20.56
CA ILE A 373 51.02 -2.96 -21.27
C ILE A 373 52.39 -2.26 -21.11
N SER A 374 53.42 -3.02 -20.73
CA SER A 374 54.81 -2.57 -20.75
C SER A 374 55.65 -3.54 -21.56
N GLY A 375 56.30 -3.04 -22.61
CA GLY A 375 57.03 -3.85 -23.60
C GLY A 375 56.58 -3.57 -25.03
N ASP A 376 56.99 -4.43 -25.95
CA ASP A 376 56.72 -4.28 -27.38
C ASP A 376 55.29 -4.75 -27.73
N LEU A 377 54.55 -3.91 -28.45
CA LEU A 377 53.27 -4.25 -29.09
C LEU A 377 53.31 -3.86 -30.56
N TYR A 378 52.37 -4.35 -31.37
CA TYR A 378 52.30 -4.02 -32.79
C TYR A 378 51.16 -3.03 -33.04
N VAL A 379 51.47 -1.86 -33.59
CA VAL A 379 50.47 -0.92 -34.12
C VAL A 379 50.56 -0.94 -35.64
N ASN A 380 49.48 -1.35 -36.32
CA ASN A 380 49.41 -1.57 -37.76
C ASN A 380 50.58 -2.44 -38.28
N GLY A 381 50.95 -3.48 -37.52
CA GLY A 381 52.05 -4.38 -37.83
C GLY A 381 53.46 -3.84 -37.53
N THR A 382 53.59 -2.63 -37.01
CA THR A 382 54.88 -2.02 -36.62
C THR A 382 55.10 -2.14 -35.11
N ILE A 383 56.29 -2.54 -34.69
CA ILE A 383 56.64 -2.65 -33.26
C ILE A 383 56.71 -1.24 -32.64
N VAL A 384 55.96 -1.05 -31.55
CA VAL A 384 55.92 0.15 -30.73
C VAL A 384 56.16 -0.24 -29.28
N ALA A 385 57.13 0.40 -28.63
CA ALA A 385 57.37 0.22 -27.20
C ALA A 385 56.28 0.93 -26.39
N ALA A 386 55.58 0.17 -25.54
CA ALA A 386 54.68 0.69 -24.54
C ALA A 386 55.36 0.74 -23.17
N SER A 387 55.10 1.80 -22.41
CA SER A 387 55.57 1.95 -21.02
C SER A 387 54.38 2.34 -20.15
N ASN A 388 54.03 1.47 -19.19
CA ASN A 388 52.88 1.65 -18.30
C ASN A 388 51.58 1.94 -19.07
N GLY A 389 51.34 1.21 -20.15
CA GLY A 389 50.19 1.36 -21.04
C GLY A 389 50.33 2.45 -22.10
N TYR A 390 51.30 3.36 -21.97
CA TYR A 390 51.47 4.45 -22.94
C TYR A 390 52.34 4.03 -24.12
N ALA A 391 51.82 4.14 -25.32
CA ALA A 391 52.53 3.86 -26.56
C ALA A 391 52.46 5.07 -27.51
N LYS A 392 53.49 5.25 -28.33
CA LYS A 392 53.51 6.30 -29.36
C LYS A 392 53.43 5.67 -30.75
N ALA A 393 52.36 5.95 -31.48
CA ALA A 393 52.21 5.52 -32.86
C ALA A 393 52.47 6.70 -33.80
N VAL A 394 53.21 6.47 -34.88
CA VAL A 394 53.41 7.45 -35.95
C VAL A 394 52.93 6.84 -37.24
N LEU A 395 51.98 7.51 -37.89
CA LEU A 395 51.42 7.11 -39.17
C LEU A 395 51.90 8.11 -40.22
N THR A 396 52.38 7.61 -41.36
CA THR A 396 52.88 8.40 -42.50
C THR A 396 51.94 8.28 -43.70
N GLY A 397 51.96 9.26 -44.60
CA GLY A 397 51.06 9.28 -45.76
C GLY A 397 49.59 9.48 -45.37
N ILE A 398 49.36 10.16 -44.24
CA ILE A 398 48.04 10.41 -43.69
C ILE A 398 47.46 11.68 -44.33
N THR A 399 46.22 11.57 -44.76
CA THR A 399 45.39 12.65 -45.31
C THR A 399 44.14 12.82 -44.44
N TRP A 400 43.14 13.56 -44.90
CA TRP A 400 41.88 13.73 -44.18
C TRP A 400 40.97 12.50 -44.42
N GLY A 401 40.39 11.94 -43.36
CA GLY A 401 39.56 10.72 -43.44
C GLY A 401 39.62 9.87 -42.18
N THR A 402 38.96 8.71 -42.22
CA THR A 402 38.96 7.72 -41.12
C THR A 402 40.04 6.66 -41.35
N TYR A 403 40.87 6.45 -40.33
CA TYR A 403 41.98 5.50 -40.32
C TYR A 403 41.77 4.48 -39.21
N THR A 404 41.85 3.20 -39.57
CA THR A 404 41.82 2.12 -38.59
C THR A 404 43.25 1.80 -38.13
N ILE A 405 43.41 1.70 -36.82
CA ILE A 405 44.63 1.36 -36.11
C ILE A 405 44.41 -0.02 -35.51
N ASN A 406 45.03 -1.03 -36.09
CA ASN A 406 45.10 -2.38 -35.56
C ASN A 406 46.20 -2.45 -34.50
N ILE A 407 45.85 -2.86 -33.29
CA ILE A 407 46.78 -3.01 -32.18
C ILE A 407 46.82 -4.49 -31.83
N THR A 408 47.99 -5.10 -31.90
CA THR A 408 48.20 -6.53 -31.65
C THR A 408 49.23 -6.70 -30.55
N TYR A 409 48.92 -7.52 -29.55
CA TYR A 409 49.80 -7.84 -28.43
C TYR A 409 49.52 -9.27 -27.96
N ASN A 410 50.56 -10.09 -27.85
CA ASN A 410 50.46 -11.51 -27.46
C ASN A 410 49.42 -12.34 -28.26
N GLY A 411 49.28 -12.09 -29.56
CA GLY A 411 48.38 -12.85 -30.45
C GLY A 411 46.93 -12.36 -30.49
N GLU A 412 46.54 -11.49 -29.55
CA GLU A 412 45.24 -10.81 -29.53
C GLU A 412 45.30 -9.51 -30.35
N SER A 413 44.16 -9.08 -30.91
CA SER A 413 44.08 -7.83 -31.69
C SER A 413 42.84 -7.00 -31.39
N THR A 414 42.98 -5.68 -31.43
CA THR A 414 41.87 -4.72 -31.33
C THR A 414 41.99 -3.63 -32.39
N LEU A 415 40.86 -3.07 -32.83
CA LEU A 415 40.80 -2.05 -33.88
C LEU A 415 40.32 -0.72 -33.30
N LEU A 416 41.07 0.35 -33.55
CA LEU A 416 40.75 1.71 -33.12
C LEU A 416 40.64 2.64 -34.33
N ALA A 417 39.52 3.33 -34.51
CA ALA A 417 39.34 4.27 -35.61
C ALA A 417 39.67 5.71 -35.19
N ILE A 418 40.45 6.42 -36.01
CA ILE A 418 40.67 7.88 -35.89
C ILE A 418 40.16 8.56 -37.15
N THR A 419 39.37 9.62 -36.98
CA THR A 419 38.91 10.45 -38.09
C THR A 419 39.59 11.81 -38.04
N LEU A 420 40.29 12.19 -39.11
CA LEU A 420 40.87 13.51 -39.30
C LEU A 420 39.99 14.35 -40.24
N GLN A 421 39.55 15.51 -39.76
CA GLN A 421 38.75 16.47 -40.50
C GLN A 421 39.54 17.74 -40.80
N GLN A 422 39.28 18.35 -41.97
CA GLN A 422 39.95 19.57 -42.40
C GLN A 422 39.62 20.75 -41.48
N PRO A 423 40.60 21.63 -41.17
CA PRO A 423 40.31 22.88 -40.51
C PRO A 423 39.53 23.82 -41.43
N SER A 424 38.74 24.74 -40.86
CA SER A 424 38.07 25.80 -41.61
C SER A 424 38.68 27.16 -41.27
N MET A 425 38.63 28.11 -42.21
CA MET A 425 39.18 29.45 -42.03
C MET A 425 38.12 30.52 -42.33
N ASN A 426 38.14 31.62 -41.56
CA ASN A 426 37.27 32.77 -41.77
C ASN A 426 38.01 34.09 -41.49
N LEU A 427 37.73 35.12 -42.29
CA LEU A 427 38.34 36.45 -42.12
C LEU A 427 37.53 37.27 -41.11
N LEU A 428 38.17 37.68 -40.01
CA LEU A 428 37.54 38.55 -39.01
C LEU A 428 37.65 40.03 -39.40
N THR A 429 38.68 40.40 -40.15
CA THR A 429 38.74 41.70 -40.82
C THR A 429 37.71 41.76 -41.95
N GLN A 430 37.10 42.92 -42.17
CA GLN A 430 36.22 43.11 -43.33
C GLN A 430 36.93 42.71 -44.63
N SER A 431 36.23 41.97 -45.50
CA SER A 431 36.76 41.48 -46.77
C SER A 431 37.10 42.60 -47.76
N THR A 432 36.76 43.86 -47.47
CA THR A 432 37.20 45.04 -48.23
C THR A 432 37.90 46.02 -47.30
N LEU A 433 39.17 46.33 -47.63
CA LEU A 433 40.03 47.28 -46.95
C LEU A 433 39.95 48.65 -47.65
N TYR A 434 39.48 49.67 -46.93
CA TYR A 434 39.40 51.06 -47.37
C TYR A 434 40.64 51.81 -46.89
N LEU A 435 41.61 52.00 -47.76
CA LEU A 435 42.93 52.49 -47.36
C LEU A 435 43.23 53.87 -47.96
N THR A 436 43.98 54.67 -47.21
CA THR A 436 44.67 55.89 -47.66
C THR A 436 46.18 55.64 -47.65
N SER A 437 47.00 56.61 -48.07
CA SER A 437 48.46 56.46 -48.05
C SER A 437 49.07 56.31 -46.64
N ASN A 438 48.27 56.54 -45.59
CA ASN A 438 48.69 56.53 -44.18
C ASN A 438 47.92 55.47 -43.36
N SER A 439 47.38 54.43 -43.99
CA SER A 439 46.67 53.36 -43.29
C SER A 439 47.61 52.33 -42.67
N PHE A 440 47.22 51.79 -41.52
CA PHE A 440 47.97 50.76 -40.80
C PHE A 440 47.08 49.97 -39.83
N GLY A 441 47.41 48.70 -39.56
CA GLY A 441 46.66 47.85 -38.62
C GLY A 441 46.90 46.36 -38.82
N TYR A 442 45.90 45.52 -38.58
CA TYR A 442 46.01 44.07 -38.71
C TYR A 442 44.96 43.49 -39.65
N LEU A 443 45.34 42.49 -40.43
CA LEU A 443 44.45 41.55 -41.11
C LEU A 443 44.32 40.31 -40.22
N VAL A 444 43.12 40.02 -39.75
CA VAL A 444 42.86 39.04 -38.69
C VAL A 444 42.06 37.86 -39.23
N LEU A 445 42.58 36.66 -39.02
CA LEU A 445 42.03 35.38 -39.45
C LEU A 445 41.64 34.54 -38.23
N SER A 446 40.52 33.82 -38.34
CA SER A 446 40.10 32.76 -37.42
C SER A 446 40.20 31.41 -38.12
N VAL A 447 40.89 30.45 -37.51
CA VAL A 447 41.01 29.07 -38.00
C VAL A 447 40.43 28.11 -36.96
N ASN A 448 39.51 27.23 -37.35
CA ASN A 448 38.91 26.24 -36.46
C ASN A 448 39.41 24.83 -36.79
N ASN A 449 40.00 24.16 -35.80
CA ASN A 449 40.38 22.75 -35.86
C ASN A 449 39.25 21.88 -35.26
N PRO A 450 38.51 21.10 -36.07
CA PRO A 450 37.39 20.28 -35.59
C PRO A 450 37.80 18.97 -34.88
N ASN A 451 39.10 18.66 -34.77
CA ASN A 451 39.56 17.39 -34.25
C ASN A 451 39.76 17.45 -32.73
N ASN A 452 38.90 16.78 -31.95
CA ASN A 452 38.82 16.93 -30.48
C ASN A 452 40.13 16.67 -29.71
N ASN A 453 40.96 15.72 -30.15
CA ASN A 453 42.20 15.32 -29.46
C ASN A 453 43.47 15.43 -30.34
N ILE A 454 43.37 16.04 -31.52
CA ILE A 454 44.49 16.13 -32.48
C ILE A 454 44.79 17.60 -32.78
N ALA A 455 46.00 18.05 -32.44
CA ALA A 455 46.49 19.35 -32.89
C ALA A 455 46.99 19.28 -34.34
N ILE A 456 46.82 20.36 -35.11
CA ILE A 456 47.26 20.44 -36.51
C ILE A 456 48.47 21.39 -36.59
N ILE A 457 49.56 20.97 -37.23
CA ILE A 457 50.68 21.84 -37.62
C ILE A 457 50.56 22.12 -39.12
N THR A 458 50.52 23.41 -39.49
CA THR A 458 50.44 23.84 -40.90
C THR A 458 50.98 25.27 -41.08
N ASN A 459 51.03 25.78 -42.31
CA ASN A 459 51.45 27.14 -42.64
C ASN A 459 50.27 28.03 -43.00
N VAL A 460 50.38 29.32 -42.68
CA VAL A 460 49.48 30.39 -43.15
C VAL A 460 50.27 31.45 -43.88
N GLN A 461 49.83 31.83 -45.07
CA GLN A 461 50.46 32.83 -45.93
C GLN A 461 49.46 33.92 -46.33
N VAL A 462 49.92 35.16 -46.42
CA VAL A 462 49.15 36.30 -46.97
C VAL A 462 49.83 36.85 -48.22
N SER A 463 49.06 37.10 -49.27
CA SER A 463 49.52 37.81 -50.47
C SER A 463 49.05 39.26 -50.44
N SER A 464 49.88 40.19 -50.92
CA SER A 464 49.47 41.59 -51.14
C SER A 464 49.12 41.80 -52.61
N PRO A 465 48.05 42.57 -52.92
CA PRO A 465 47.86 43.09 -54.27
C PRO A 465 49.06 43.96 -54.72
N PRO A 466 49.40 43.97 -56.01
CA PRO A 466 50.47 44.81 -56.55
C PRO A 466 50.09 46.29 -56.46
N SER A 467 51.08 47.17 -56.27
CA SER A 467 50.88 48.62 -56.25
C SER A 467 50.38 49.11 -57.61
N PRO A 468 49.39 50.03 -57.66
CA PRO A 468 48.88 50.61 -58.91
C PRO A 468 49.93 51.43 -59.69
N ILE A 469 51.04 51.79 -59.05
CA ILE A 469 52.13 52.60 -59.65
C ILE A 469 53.36 51.74 -59.95
N ASN A 470 53.53 50.59 -59.28
CA ASN A 470 54.66 49.68 -59.50
C ASN A 470 54.27 48.23 -59.19
N ILE A 471 54.10 47.42 -60.24
CA ILE A 471 53.67 46.02 -60.12
C ILE A 471 54.65 45.12 -59.35
N TYR A 472 55.90 45.55 -59.17
CA TYR A 472 56.92 44.83 -58.40
C TYR A 472 56.98 45.23 -56.93
N LYS A 473 56.18 46.21 -56.49
CA LYS A 473 56.05 46.60 -55.09
C LYS A 473 54.66 46.24 -54.56
N PRO A 474 54.55 45.72 -53.33
CA PRO A 474 53.25 45.48 -52.73
C PRO A 474 52.55 46.80 -52.41
N MET A 475 51.23 46.86 -52.61
CA MET A 475 50.42 47.97 -52.15
C MET A 475 50.29 48.00 -50.62
N ILE A 476 50.37 46.82 -49.99
CA ILE A 476 50.25 46.59 -48.56
C ILE A 476 51.46 45.78 -48.10
N TYR A 477 52.21 46.29 -47.14
CA TYR A 477 53.34 45.56 -46.55
C TYR A 477 52.85 44.73 -45.37
N PHE A 478 53.10 43.41 -45.38
CA PHE A 478 52.75 42.48 -44.28
C PHE A 478 53.99 41.96 -43.55
N GLU A 479 53.92 41.87 -42.22
CA GLU A 479 55.03 41.42 -41.37
C GLU A 479 54.57 40.39 -40.31
N PRO A 480 54.97 39.10 -40.40
CA PRO A 480 55.56 38.39 -41.54
C PRO A 480 54.49 37.97 -42.59
N PRO A 481 54.85 37.73 -43.87
CA PRO A 481 53.89 37.31 -44.90
C PRO A 481 53.59 35.80 -44.92
N ASN A 482 54.33 34.97 -44.17
CA ASN A 482 54.13 33.53 -44.04
C ASN A 482 54.59 33.07 -42.65
N GLU A 483 53.83 32.18 -42.00
CA GLU A 483 54.09 31.69 -40.64
C GLU A 483 53.63 30.23 -40.47
N THR A 484 54.42 29.41 -39.76
CA THR A 484 54.01 28.07 -39.31
C THR A 484 53.21 28.17 -38.03
N VAL A 485 52.03 27.55 -37.99
CA VAL A 485 51.08 27.65 -36.89
C VAL A 485 50.73 26.28 -36.32
N LEU A 486 50.56 26.24 -35.00
CA LEU A 486 49.97 25.11 -34.28
C LEU A 486 48.50 25.43 -33.98
N LEU A 487 47.60 24.62 -34.53
CA LEU A 487 46.16 24.73 -34.34
C LEU A 487 45.71 23.67 -33.33
N ASN A 488 45.56 24.08 -32.08
CA ASN A 488 44.94 23.23 -31.05
C ASN A 488 43.47 22.95 -31.42
N PRO A 489 42.86 21.88 -30.89
CA PRO A 489 41.43 21.64 -31.04
C PRO A 489 40.60 22.89 -30.71
N GLY A 490 39.67 23.25 -31.59
CA GLY A 490 38.88 24.49 -31.50
C GLY A 490 39.46 25.67 -32.29
N GLN A 491 39.14 26.89 -31.85
CA GLN A 491 39.42 28.12 -32.59
C GLN A 491 40.79 28.73 -32.24
N THR A 492 41.56 29.10 -33.27
CA THR A 492 42.83 29.83 -33.19
C THR A 492 42.74 31.15 -33.96
N ILE A 493 43.23 32.25 -33.37
CA ILE A 493 43.28 33.58 -34.01
C ILE A 493 44.69 33.88 -34.51
N ILE A 494 44.81 34.30 -35.77
CA ILE A 494 46.06 34.63 -36.45
C ILE A 494 45.99 36.08 -36.93
N LYS A 495 47.06 36.86 -36.75
CA LYS A 495 47.10 38.30 -37.05
C LYS A 495 48.28 38.66 -37.93
N PHE A 496 48.01 39.31 -39.06
CA PHE A 496 49.02 39.85 -39.96
C PHE A 496 49.06 41.37 -39.85
N TYR A 497 50.14 41.93 -39.30
CA TYR A 497 50.31 43.39 -39.26
C TYR A 497 50.52 43.94 -40.67
N PHE A 498 49.92 45.09 -40.98
CA PHE A 498 50.08 45.76 -42.25
C PHE A 498 50.14 47.29 -42.17
N PHE A 499 50.79 47.91 -43.16
CA PHE A 499 50.76 49.35 -43.38
C PHE A 499 50.89 49.72 -44.86
N THR A 500 50.44 50.93 -45.20
CA THR A 500 50.59 51.55 -46.52
C THR A 500 51.59 52.70 -46.45
N ASN A 501 52.45 52.85 -47.45
CA ASN A 501 53.44 53.93 -47.52
C ASN A 501 53.47 54.63 -48.91
N SER A 502 52.48 54.34 -49.75
CA SER A 502 52.38 54.87 -51.12
C SER A 502 50.91 54.92 -51.57
N THR A 503 50.65 55.35 -52.80
CA THR A 503 49.30 55.47 -53.35
C THR A 503 48.57 54.12 -53.35
N VAL A 504 47.38 54.12 -52.73
CA VAL A 504 46.45 52.98 -52.71
C VAL A 504 45.59 53.00 -53.97
N GLY A 505 45.41 51.84 -54.59
CA GLY A 505 44.48 51.59 -55.69
C GLY A 505 43.57 50.39 -55.40
N SER A 506 42.67 50.07 -56.33
CA SER A 506 41.83 48.89 -56.19
C SER A 506 42.60 47.61 -56.54
N GLY A 507 42.48 46.58 -55.70
CA GLY A 507 43.16 45.30 -55.92
C GLY A 507 42.64 44.19 -55.01
N GLN A 508 43.10 42.96 -55.23
CA GLN A 508 42.72 41.78 -54.45
C GLN A 508 43.97 41.06 -53.93
N GLY A 509 43.95 40.63 -52.67
CA GLY A 509 44.91 39.71 -52.08
C GLY A 509 44.21 38.48 -51.50
N ASP A 510 44.98 37.48 -51.13
CA ASP A 510 44.49 36.20 -50.61
C ASP A 510 45.25 35.77 -49.36
N LEU A 511 44.56 35.08 -48.46
CA LEU A 511 45.12 34.34 -47.35
C LEU A 511 45.05 32.86 -47.65
N TYR A 512 46.14 32.13 -47.44
CA TYR A 512 46.25 30.70 -47.67
C TYR A 512 46.49 29.98 -46.35
N LEU A 513 45.70 28.95 -46.04
CA LEU A 513 45.94 27.98 -44.98
C LEU A 513 46.22 26.63 -45.63
N TYR A 514 47.43 26.11 -45.52
CA TYR A 514 47.78 24.84 -46.16
C TYR A 514 46.97 23.69 -45.54
N ASN A 515 46.28 22.91 -46.38
CA ASN A 515 45.52 21.72 -45.97
C ASN A 515 46.08 20.42 -46.59
N SER A 516 47.15 20.53 -47.38
CA SER A 516 48.06 19.43 -47.75
C SER A 516 49.39 20.03 -48.20
N PRO A 517 50.42 19.22 -48.54
CA PRO A 517 51.67 19.74 -49.12
C PRO A 517 51.48 20.47 -50.46
N SER A 518 50.36 20.24 -51.16
CA SER A 518 50.10 20.76 -52.51
C SER A 518 48.84 21.61 -52.63
N THR A 519 48.02 21.71 -51.57
CA THR A 519 46.76 22.45 -51.56
C THR A 519 46.64 23.34 -50.34
N ALA A 520 45.95 24.47 -50.51
CA ALA A 520 45.61 25.37 -49.42
C ALA A 520 44.16 25.82 -49.55
N LEU A 521 43.51 26.04 -48.41
CA LEU A 521 42.28 26.81 -48.33
C LEU A 521 42.62 28.28 -48.56
N SER A 522 41.83 28.98 -49.37
CA SER A 522 42.05 30.39 -49.66
C SER A 522 40.88 31.28 -49.21
N LEU A 523 41.20 32.47 -48.71
CA LEU A 523 40.24 33.55 -48.46
C LEU A 523 40.74 34.84 -49.09
N GLY A 524 39.95 35.38 -50.02
CA GLY A 524 40.25 36.66 -50.67
C GLY A 524 39.87 37.86 -49.81
N TYR A 525 40.61 38.96 -49.96
CA TYR A 525 40.27 40.29 -49.48
C TYR A 525 40.53 41.34 -50.56
N ASN A 526 39.70 42.37 -50.61
CA ASN A 526 39.75 43.46 -51.56
C ASN A 526 40.36 44.70 -50.91
N VAL A 527 40.93 45.57 -51.73
CA VAL A 527 41.44 46.88 -51.33
C VAL A 527 40.77 47.95 -52.20
N VAL A 528 40.35 49.05 -51.59
CA VAL A 528 39.71 50.20 -52.25
C VAL A 528 40.29 51.50 -51.68
N PRO A 529 40.61 52.50 -52.51
CA PRO A 529 41.09 53.80 -52.01
C PRO A 529 39.97 54.61 -51.34
N ALA A 530 40.28 55.28 -50.22
CA ALA A 530 39.33 56.10 -49.46
C ALA A 530 39.67 57.61 -49.45
N GLN A 531 38.65 58.47 -49.47
CA GLN A 531 38.73 59.93 -49.24
C GLN A 531 38.03 60.29 -47.94
N VAL A 532 38.59 61.22 -47.15
CA VAL A 532 38.08 61.56 -45.80
C VAL A 532 37.96 63.07 -45.58
N GLY A 533 36.86 63.54 -44.95
CA GLY A 533 36.63 64.96 -44.57
C GLY A 533 35.79 65.14 -43.30
N ILE A 534 35.69 66.35 -42.72
CA ILE A 534 34.90 66.65 -41.50
C ILE A 534 33.49 67.15 -41.87
N VAL A 535 32.45 66.54 -41.29
CA VAL A 535 31.04 66.88 -41.47
C VAL A 535 30.56 67.90 -40.43
N ASN A 536 30.85 67.68 -39.15
CA ASN A 536 30.54 68.63 -38.05
C ASN A 536 31.38 68.33 -36.80
N ALA A 537 31.37 69.26 -35.86
CA ALA A 537 31.90 69.08 -34.51
C ALA A 537 30.88 69.51 -33.44
N THR A 538 30.72 68.73 -32.38
CA THR A 538 29.82 69.06 -31.26
C THR A 538 30.61 69.06 -29.96
N TYR A 539 30.70 70.21 -29.29
CA TYR A 539 31.34 70.35 -27.99
C TYR A 539 30.33 70.12 -26.86
N TYR A 540 30.70 69.23 -25.93
CA TYR A 540 29.94 68.90 -24.73
C TYR A 540 30.59 69.56 -23.52
N LEU A 541 29.97 70.63 -22.99
CA LEU A 541 30.53 71.45 -21.90
C LEU A 541 30.79 70.63 -20.63
N ASN A 542 29.87 69.75 -20.24
CA ASN A 542 29.97 68.99 -18.99
C ASN A 542 31.09 67.95 -19.00
N GLY A 543 31.39 67.38 -20.17
CA GLY A 543 32.43 66.37 -20.33
C GLY A 543 33.76 66.94 -20.83
N ASN A 544 33.78 68.22 -21.22
CA ASN A 544 34.91 68.87 -21.86
C ASN A 544 35.50 68.04 -23.01
N TYR A 545 34.66 67.64 -23.97
CA TYR A 545 35.09 66.92 -25.17
C TYR A 545 34.31 67.34 -26.41
N THR A 546 34.89 67.08 -27.57
CA THR A 546 34.33 67.35 -28.89
C THR A 546 34.10 66.06 -29.65
N VAL A 547 32.88 65.81 -30.10
CA VAL A 547 32.56 64.74 -31.04
C VAL A 547 32.69 65.28 -32.45
N VAL A 548 33.54 64.64 -33.24
CA VAL A 548 33.86 65.00 -34.61
C VAL A 548 33.26 63.96 -35.54
N THR A 549 32.34 64.38 -36.39
CA THR A 549 31.81 63.51 -37.44
C THR A 549 32.65 63.71 -38.69
N THR A 550 33.25 62.64 -39.20
CA THR A 550 33.98 62.59 -40.47
C THR A 550 33.18 61.82 -41.51
N TYR A 551 33.43 62.05 -42.79
CA TYR A 551 32.89 61.27 -43.90
C TYR A 551 34.04 60.53 -44.58
N VAL A 552 33.85 59.25 -44.86
CA VAL A 552 34.77 58.38 -45.59
C VAL A 552 34.08 57.85 -46.84
N SER A 553 34.68 58.06 -48.01
CA SER A 553 34.12 57.57 -49.28
C SER A 553 33.96 56.05 -49.26
N GLY A 554 32.75 55.56 -49.54
CA GLY A 554 32.43 54.12 -49.54
C GLY A 554 32.05 53.55 -48.17
N LEU A 555 32.29 54.28 -47.06
CA LEU A 555 31.94 53.85 -45.70
C LEU A 555 30.94 54.79 -44.99
N GLY A 556 30.66 55.96 -45.55
CA GLY A 556 29.73 56.91 -44.97
C GLY A 556 30.35 57.72 -43.83
N THR A 557 29.55 58.11 -42.84
CA THR A 557 30.02 58.96 -41.74
C THR A 557 30.57 58.14 -40.57
N MET A 558 31.71 58.56 -40.03
CA MET A 558 32.31 58.02 -38.82
C MET A 558 32.40 59.10 -37.75
N THR A 559 32.39 58.73 -36.47
CA THR A 559 32.48 59.69 -35.37
C THR A 559 33.67 59.39 -34.48
N VAL A 560 34.41 60.42 -34.10
CA VAL A 560 35.57 60.31 -33.23
C VAL A 560 35.47 61.37 -32.14
N THR A 561 35.80 61.00 -30.91
CA THR A 561 35.82 61.92 -29.77
C THR A 561 37.23 62.45 -29.54
N VAL A 562 37.34 63.74 -29.30
CA VAL A 562 38.59 64.45 -28.97
C VAL A 562 38.38 65.19 -27.66
N ASP A 563 39.35 65.13 -26.76
CA ASP A 563 39.26 65.85 -25.49
C ASP A 563 39.38 67.37 -25.71
N GLY A 564 38.57 68.13 -24.97
CA GLY A 564 38.51 69.57 -25.01
C GLY A 564 38.00 70.14 -26.33
N LEU A 565 38.47 71.35 -26.63
CA LEU A 565 38.10 72.12 -27.81
C LEU A 565 39.06 71.86 -29.00
N SER A 566 40.14 71.08 -28.85
CA SER A 566 41.16 70.85 -29.91
C SER A 566 41.94 69.52 -29.80
N GLY A 567 42.31 68.86 -30.92
CA GLY A 567 43.16 67.65 -30.94
C GLY A 567 43.22 66.85 -32.26
N GLN A 568 43.83 65.64 -32.25
CA GLN A 568 43.96 64.72 -33.40
C GLN A 568 42.87 63.64 -33.41
N VAL A 569 42.40 63.26 -34.61
CA VAL A 569 41.28 62.36 -34.87
C VAL A 569 41.76 61.17 -35.69
N TYR A 570 41.77 59.97 -35.12
CA TYR A 570 42.09 58.72 -35.83
C TYR A 570 40.82 58.07 -36.37
N VAL A 571 40.73 57.91 -37.69
CA VAL A 571 39.57 57.33 -38.37
C VAL A 571 39.77 55.82 -38.50
N ASN A 572 39.30 55.07 -37.51
CA ASN A 572 39.48 53.62 -37.41
C ASN A 572 38.37 52.85 -38.14
N TYR A 573 38.72 51.71 -38.75
CA TYR A 573 37.77 50.78 -39.34
C TYR A 573 38.19 49.33 -39.13
N SER A 574 37.30 48.55 -38.51
CA SER A 574 37.55 47.15 -38.14
C SER A 574 38.82 47.00 -37.30
N THR A 575 39.89 46.45 -37.87
CA THR A 575 41.14 46.09 -37.20
C THR A 575 42.30 47.00 -37.59
N TYR A 576 42.02 48.13 -38.26
CA TYR A 576 43.03 49.06 -38.77
C TYR A 576 42.55 50.52 -38.78
N THR A 577 43.49 51.44 -39.00
CA THR A 577 43.26 52.89 -39.13
C THR A 577 43.24 53.28 -40.59
N ILE A 578 42.19 53.99 -41.03
CA ILE A 578 42.07 54.54 -42.38
C ILE A 578 42.97 55.77 -42.55
N THR A 579 42.85 56.78 -41.67
CA THR A 579 43.63 58.04 -41.71
C THR A 579 43.58 58.84 -40.40
N THR A 580 44.25 60.00 -40.34
CA THR A 580 44.30 60.92 -39.17
C THR A 580 43.98 62.39 -39.56
N LEU A 581 43.20 63.15 -38.75
CA LEU A 581 42.75 64.56 -38.97
C LEU A 581 42.92 65.47 -37.72
N SER A 582 42.80 66.81 -37.80
CA SER A 582 42.93 67.75 -36.64
C SER A 582 41.74 68.75 -36.47
N ILE A 583 41.38 69.14 -35.22
CA ILE A 583 40.18 69.95 -34.82
C ILE A 583 40.49 71.12 -33.83
N ASN A 584 39.72 72.25 -33.85
CA ASN A 584 39.80 73.42 -32.92
C ASN A 584 38.50 74.30 -32.82
N LEU A 585 37.95 74.64 -31.62
CA LEU A 585 36.63 75.32 -31.35
C LEU A 585 36.65 76.50 -30.29
N PRO A 586 35.72 77.50 -30.29
CA PRO A 586 35.66 78.63 -29.31
C PRO A 586 34.80 78.39 -28.01
N PRO A 587 34.82 79.27 -26.96
CA PRO A 587 34.12 79.07 -25.66
C PRO A 587 32.72 79.80 -25.44
N PRO A 588 31.78 79.30 -24.57
CA PRO A 588 30.39 79.84 -24.33
C PRO A 588 30.08 80.60 -22.96
N SER A 589 28.87 81.20 -22.75
CA SER A 589 28.38 82.03 -21.57
C SER A 589 26.93 81.72 -21.00
N ILE A 590 26.58 81.94 -19.68
CA ILE A 590 25.37 81.39 -18.91
C ILE A 590 24.62 82.34 -17.84
N ALA A 591 23.28 82.20 -17.50
CA ALA A 591 22.46 82.95 -16.44
C ALA A 591 21.24 82.19 -15.72
N LEU A 592 20.65 82.60 -14.53
CA LEU A 592 19.64 81.86 -13.64
C LEU A 592 18.37 82.63 -13.06
N ILE A 593 17.12 82.05 -13.02
CA ILE A 593 15.84 82.68 -12.50
C ILE A 593 14.80 81.69 -11.82
N PRO A 594 14.32 81.82 -10.54
CA PRO A 594 13.40 80.83 -9.85
C PRO A 594 11.97 81.25 -9.31
N ARG A 595 11.00 80.30 -9.08
CA ARG A 595 9.60 80.46 -8.51
C ARG A 595 8.99 79.24 -7.75
N VAL A 596 8.22 79.38 -6.65
CA VAL A 596 7.61 78.25 -5.86
C VAL A 596 6.33 77.66 -6.47
N ALA A 597 6.21 76.32 -6.51
CA ALA A 597 5.04 75.60 -7.05
C ALA A 597 4.31 74.68 -6.04
N LEU A 598 5.02 74.03 -5.10
CA LEU A 598 4.45 73.10 -4.11
C LEU A 598 5.27 73.16 -2.82
N LEU A 599 4.61 73.24 -1.66
CA LEU A 599 5.27 73.24 -0.35
C LEU A 599 4.95 71.96 0.44
N ALA A 600 5.99 71.23 0.83
CA ALA A 600 5.93 70.11 1.75
C ALA A 600 6.66 70.45 3.05
N PRO A 601 6.45 69.71 4.16
CA PRO A 601 6.99 70.07 5.47
C PRO A 601 8.51 70.30 5.55
N ARG A 602 9.28 69.63 4.68
CA ARG A 602 10.75 69.70 4.68
C ARG A 602 11.36 69.96 3.31
N TRP A 603 10.52 70.15 2.28
CA TRP A 603 10.98 70.36 0.92
C TRP A 603 9.98 71.16 0.08
N VAL A 604 10.46 71.74 -1.01
CA VAL A 604 9.71 72.64 -1.88
C VAL A 604 10.00 72.33 -3.34
N LEU A 605 9.01 72.47 -4.22
CA LEU A 605 9.25 72.50 -5.67
C LEU A 605 9.38 73.94 -6.16
N ILE A 606 10.48 74.23 -6.87
CA ILE A 606 10.81 75.55 -7.41
C ILE A 606 11.04 75.43 -8.93
N ASN A 607 10.23 76.13 -9.72
CA ASN A 607 10.43 76.26 -11.17
C ASN A 607 11.59 77.22 -11.48
N THR A 608 12.61 76.77 -12.23
CA THR A 608 13.89 77.47 -12.44
C THR A 608 14.27 77.54 -13.93
N THR A 609 14.76 78.69 -14.42
CA THR A 609 15.16 78.93 -15.83
C THR A 609 16.65 79.29 -15.98
N VAL A 610 17.36 78.76 -16.99
CA VAL A 610 18.79 79.03 -17.34
C VAL A 610 19.04 79.24 -18.84
N THR A 611 20.00 80.08 -19.26
CA THR A 611 20.32 80.43 -20.68
C THR A 611 21.80 80.21 -21.09
N LEU A 612 22.15 79.93 -22.38
CA LEU A 612 23.52 79.66 -22.94
C LEU A 612 23.80 80.33 -24.32
N THR A 613 25.01 80.89 -24.57
CA THR A 613 25.44 81.56 -25.85
C THR A 613 26.93 81.40 -26.25
N ALA A 614 27.32 81.38 -27.55
CA ALA A 614 28.72 81.33 -28.06
C ALA A 614 28.94 82.03 -29.45
N GLN A 615 30.16 82.52 -29.78
CA GLN A 615 30.51 83.26 -31.03
C GLN A 615 31.88 82.82 -31.67
N GLU A 616 32.21 83.25 -32.90
CA GLU A 616 33.47 83.01 -33.69
C GLU A 616 33.75 81.59 -34.28
N CYS A 617 32.87 81.10 -35.16
CA CYS A 617 32.82 79.67 -35.56
C CYS A 617 33.78 79.24 -36.72
N PRO A 618 34.34 78.00 -36.72
CA PRO A 618 35.11 77.38 -37.82
C PRO A 618 34.35 77.20 -39.15
N SER A 619 35.07 76.78 -40.21
CA SER A 619 34.51 76.55 -41.57
C SER A 619 33.59 75.32 -41.70
N TYR A 620 33.52 74.48 -40.67
CA TYR A 620 32.59 73.36 -40.55
C TYR A 620 31.58 73.61 -39.42
N PRO A 621 30.36 73.05 -39.48
CA PRO A 621 29.32 73.25 -38.47
C PRO A 621 29.75 72.88 -37.04
N VAL A 622 29.47 73.77 -36.07
CA VAL A 622 29.77 73.58 -34.64
C VAL A 622 28.54 73.76 -33.75
N PHE A 623 28.34 72.84 -32.82
CA PHE A 623 27.26 72.88 -31.82
C PHE A 623 27.81 72.83 -30.40
N TYR A 624 27.20 73.60 -29.49
CA TYR A 624 27.45 73.56 -28.04
C TYR A 624 26.31 72.86 -27.34
N ARG A 625 26.66 71.86 -26.53
CA ARG A 625 25.70 71.13 -25.71
C ARG A 625 26.12 71.18 -24.25
N ALA A 626 25.18 71.58 -23.40
CA ALA A 626 25.37 71.63 -21.96
C ALA A 626 24.15 71.05 -21.25
N VAL A 627 24.38 70.28 -20.21
CA VAL A 627 23.41 69.92 -19.19
C VAL A 627 23.62 70.86 -18.02
N ILE A 628 22.57 71.57 -17.64
CA ILE A 628 22.63 72.58 -16.58
C ILE A 628 22.25 71.95 -15.25
N TYR A 629 23.09 72.15 -14.24
CA TYR A 629 22.80 71.75 -12.86
C TYR A 629 22.69 73.00 -11.97
N VAL A 630 21.65 73.08 -11.14
CA VAL A 630 21.46 74.11 -10.11
C VAL A 630 21.39 73.43 -8.75
N ASN A 631 22.26 73.81 -7.81
CA ASN A 631 22.52 73.10 -6.55
C ASN A 631 22.69 71.59 -6.77
N ASN A 632 23.48 71.25 -7.79
CA ASN A 632 23.77 69.88 -8.22
C ASN A 632 22.55 69.08 -8.75
N SER A 633 21.41 69.73 -8.96
CA SER A 633 20.20 69.12 -9.55
C SER A 633 20.06 69.54 -11.00
N GLU A 634 19.86 68.58 -11.90
CA GLU A 634 19.71 68.86 -13.34
C GLU A 634 18.43 69.66 -13.61
N ILE A 635 18.58 70.78 -14.33
CA ILE A 635 17.48 71.58 -14.88
C ILE A 635 17.11 71.07 -16.28
N GLY A 636 18.11 70.64 -17.04
CA GLY A 636 17.96 70.02 -18.35
C GLY A 636 19.09 70.40 -19.30
N SER A 637 18.95 70.03 -20.57
CA SER A 637 19.98 70.26 -21.59
C SER A 637 19.66 71.45 -22.51
N ILE A 638 20.71 72.15 -22.90
CA ILE A 638 20.71 73.21 -23.90
C ILE A 638 21.61 72.75 -25.05
N SER A 639 21.10 72.82 -26.27
CA SER A 639 21.88 72.62 -27.50
C SER A 639 21.71 73.86 -28.36
N THR A 640 22.81 74.55 -28.67
CA THR A 640 22.78 75.72 -29.54
C THR A 640 23.89 75.65 -30.59
N PRO A 641 23.61 76.01 -31.85
CA PRO A 641 24.69 76.22 -32.82
C PRO A 641 25.57 77.38 -32.37
N CYS A 642 26.84 77.32 -32.76
CA CYS A 642 27.76 78.45 -32.62
C CYS A 642 27.17 79.69 -33.34
N GLY A 643 27.10 80.84 -32.66
CA GLY A 643 26.43 82.06 -33.12
C GLY A 643 24.98 82.25 -32.64
N GLY A 644 24.38 81.30 -31.90
CA GLY A 644 23.01 81.38 -31.37
C GLY A 644 22.87 81.46 -29.83
N SER A 645 21.62 81.52 -29.34
CA SER A 645 21.26 81.47 -27.91
C SER A 645 20.21 80.41 -27.60
N GLY A 646 20.35 79.69 -26.48
CA GLY A 646 19.37 78.70 -25.99
C GLY A 646 18.99 78.89 -24.52
N PHE A 647 17.88 78.29 -24.08
CA PHE A 647 17.44 78.29 -22.67
C PHE A 647 16.85 76.94 -22.25
N VAL A 648 16.80 76.70 -20.94
CA VAL A 648 16.20 75.51 -20.32
C VAL A 648 15.43 75.89 -19.06
N GLN A 649 14.34 75.18 -18.79
CA GLN A 649 13.53 75.34 -17.58
C GLN A 649 13.34 73.99 -16.90
N GLY A 650 13.37 73.97 -15.57
CA GLY A 650 13.29 72.74 -14.79
C GLY A 650 12.76 72.98 -13.38
N MET A 651 12.08 71.98 -12.84
CA MET A 651 11.56 71.97 -11.48
C MET A 651 12.63 71.43 -10.52
N LEU A 652 13.07 72.26 -9.58
CA LEU A 652 13.96 71.88 -8.51
C LEU A 652 13.15 71.42 -7.30
N ASN A 653 13.38 70.19 -6.86
CA ASN A 653 12.92 69.72 -5.56
C ASN A 653 14.02 69.96 -4.54
N MET A 654 13.75 70.87 -3.60
CA MET A 654 14.76 71.31 -2.67
C MET A 654 14.31 71.11 -1.23
N THR A 655 15.18 70.53 -0.41
CA THR A 655 14.97 70.48 1.04
C THR A 655 15.35 71.80 1.69
N TYR A 656 14.62 72.21 2.71
CA TYR A 656 14.90 73.43 3.46
C TYR A 656 14.83 73.19 4.96
N THR A 657 15.64 73.93 5.71
CA THR A 657 15.58 74.00 7.17
C THR A 657 15.15 75.41 7.57
N GLY A 658 14.10 75.53 8.38
CA GLY A 658 13.50 76.83 8.70
C GLY A 658 12.46 77.26 7.67
N GLN A 659 12.58 78.47 7.13
CA GLN A 659 11.56 79.07 6.24
C GLN A 659 12.12 79.64 4.91
N SER A 660 13.36 79.33 4.48
CA SER A 660 13.96 79.91 3.25
C SER A 660 14.99 79.03 2.52
N ILE A 661 15.35 79.33 1.26
CA ILE A 661 16.36 78.60 0.46
C ILE A 661 17.09 79.42 -0.61
N THR A 662 18.35 79.07 -0.94
CA THR A 662 19.22 79.68 -1.97
C THR A 662 19.65 78.68 -3.06
N LEU A 663 19.69 79.09 -4.34
CA LEU A 663 19.99 78.30 -5.55
C LEU A 663 21.25 78.83 -6.28
N VAL A 664 22.11 77.96 -6.83
CA VAL A 664 23.40 78.24 -7.49
C VAL A 664 23.62 77.34 -8.72
N ILE A 665 24.09 77.84 -9.88
CA ILE A 665 24.49 76.95 -11.00
C ILE A 665 25.81 76.23 -10.65
N SER A 666 25.81 74.90 -10.64
CA SER A 666 26.95 74.07 -10.24
C SER A 666 28.18 74.28 -11.13
N GLY A 667 29.36 74.41 -10.50
CA GLY A 667 30.61 74.70 -11.21
C GLY A 667 30.76 76.17 -11.64
N THR A 668 29.84 77.05 -11.22
CA THR A 668 29.86 78.48 -11.52
C THR A 668 29.61 79.33 -10.26
N THR A 669 29.62 80.66 -10.39
CA THR A 669 29.38 81.63 -9.31
C THR A 669 27.99 82.28 -9.33
N ILE A 670 27.02 81.77 -10.11
CA ILE A 670 25.70 82.41 -10.37
C ILE A 670 24.61 81.92 -9.38
N MET A 671 23.88 82.80 -8.62
CA MET A 671 22.94 82.40 -7.51
C MET A 671 21.63 83.27 -7.24
N SER A 672 20.61 82.76 -6.48
CA SER A 672 19.28 83.41 -6.10
C SER A 672 18.53 82.82 -4.84
N THR A 673 17.62 83.53 -4.08
CA THR A 673 17.01 83.11 -2.75
C THR A 673 15.45 83.32 -2.54
N ILE A 674 14.72 82.47 -1.75
CA ILE A 674 13.22 82.41 -1.53
C ILE A 674 12.76 82.12 -0.04
N VAL A 675 11.53 82.52 0.45
CA VAL A 675 10.92 82.30 1.84
C VAL A 675 9.47 81.67 1.87
N PHE A 676 9.03 80.86 2.88
CA PHE A 676 7.79 79.98 2.92
C PHE A 676 6.74 80.15 4.10
N SER A 677 5.51 79.55 4.05
CA SER A 677 4.39 79.59 5.08
C SER A 677 3.48 78.30 5.20
N PRO A 678 3.10 77.79 6.41
CA PRO A 678 2.40 76.48 6.64
C PRO A 678 0.82 76.44 6.64
N PRO A 679 0.15 75.25 6.58
CA PRO A 679 -1.34 75.08 6.50
C PRO A 679 -2.09 74.70 7.82
N SER A 680 -3.45 74.75 7.85
CA SER A 680 -4.36 74.40 8.99
C SER A 680 -5.23 73.12 8.78
N MET A 681 -5.50 72.26 9.81
CA MET A 681 -6.11 70.89 9.67
C MET A 681 -7.02 70.32 10.83
N SER A 682 -8.03 69.45 10.53
CA SER A 682 -8.95 68.74 11.50
C SER A 682 -9.69 67.47 10.96
N VAL A 683 -10.22 66.55 11.83
CA VAL A 683 -10.94 65.27 11.46
C VAL A 683 -12.47 65.43 11.35
N VAL A 684 -13.09 64.76 10.38
CA VAL A 684 -14.54 64.79 10.09
C VAL A 684 -15.28 63.51 10.55
N ASP A 685 -14.83 62.32 10.13
CA ASP A 685 -15.39 61.00 10.49
C ASP A 685 -14.33 59.87 10.35
N TYR A 686 -14.65 58.67 10.87
CA TYR A 686 -13.81 57.47 10.70
C TYR A 686 -14.57 56.13 10.76
N LEU A 687 -13.99 55.08 10.15
CA LEU A 687 -14.43 53.68 10.23
C LEU A 687 -13.23 52.76 10.48
N TRP A 688 -13.31 51.88 11.47
CA TRP A 688 -12.26 50.90 11.81
C TRP A 688 -12.67 49.52 11.32
N ASN A 689 -12.00 49.00 10.30
CA ASN A 689 -12.26 47.70 9.69
C ASN A 689 -11.18 46.70 10.09
N VAL A 690 -11.52 45.73 10.93
CA VAL A 690 -10.60 44.73 11.44
C VAL A 690 -10.72 43.47 10.59
N THR A 691 -9.63 43.06 9.95
CA THR A 691 -9.52 41.78 9.23
C THR A 691 -8.60 40.82 9.96
N GLU A 692 -8.46 39.58 9.47
CA GLU A 692 -7.57 38.56 10.07
C GLU A 692 -6.12 39.04 10.19
N THR A 693 -5.62 39.75 9.19
CA THR A 693 -4.20 40.08 9.06
C THR A 693 -3.92 41.56 9.32
N TYR A 694 -4.89 42.43 9.06
CA TYR A 694 -4.72 43.89 9.07
C TYR A 694 -5.96 44.61 9.59
N GLU A 695 -5.76 45.77 10.21
CA GLU A 695 -6.85 46.68 10.55
C GLU A 695 -6.76 47.94 9.69
N TYR A 696 -7.83 48.28 8.98
CA TYR A 696 -7.91 49.47 8.15
C TYR A 696 -8.75 50.54 8.83
N VAL A 697 -8.16 51.70 9.10
CA VAL A 697 -8.87 52.87 9.62
C VAL A 697 -9.03 53.89 8.50
N TYR A 698 -10.26 54.09 8.05
CA TYR A 698 -10.62 55.12 7.08
C TYR A 698 -10.92 56.41 7.82
N VAL A 699 -10.26 57.52 7.47
CA VAL A 699 -10.36 58.82 8.17
C VAL A 699 -10.45 59.96 7.14
N ASN A 700 -11.34 60.92 7.36
CA ASN A 700 -11.44 62.14 6.55
C ASN A 700 -10.88 63.38 7.28
N ILE A 701 -9.93 64.12 6.67
CA ILE A 701 -9.20 65.28 7.24
C ILE A 701 -9.31 66.52 6.34
N SER A 702 -9.63 67.72 6.86
CA SER A 702 -9.67 68.98 6.10
C SER A 702 -8.36 69.78 6.12
N VAL A 703 -7.94 70.49 5.04
CA VAL A 703 -6.65 71.26 4.92
C VAL A 703 -6.80 72.66 4.24
N HIS A 704 -6.13 73.75 4.71
CA HIS A 704 -6.23 75.14 4.15
C HIS A 704 -4.91 76.00 4.12
N GLY A 705 -4.61 76.81 3.06
CA GLY A 705 -3.45 77.77 2.95
C GLY A 705 -3.11 78.43 1.55
N PRO A 706 -2.06 79.29 1.39
CA PRO A 706 -1.71 80.07 0.16
C PRO A 706 -0.93 79.37 -0.97
N TYR A 707 -0.26 78.25 -0.69
CA TYR A 707 0.40 77.43 -1.72
C TYR A 707 -0.43 76.17 -1.98
N GLN A 708 -0.05 75.39 -2.98
CA GLN A 708 -0.40 73.98 -2.97
C GLN A 708 0.45 73.29 -1.89
N TYR A 709 -0.19 72.50 -1.01
CA TYR A 709 0.49 71.80 0.07
C TYR A 709 0.53 70.30 -0.20
N LEU A 710 1.62 69.64 0.22
CA LEU A 710 1.66 68.19 0.29
C LEU A 710 1.40 67.75 1.74
N VAL A 711 0.20 67.25 2.01
CA VAL A 711 -0.22 66.74 3.32
C VAL A 711 -0.56 65.26 3.17
N LEU A 712 0.11 64.39 3.92
CA LEU A 712 -0.07 62.92 3.83
C LEU A 712 0.01 62.40 2.39
N ASN A 713 0.93 62.94 1.58
CA ASN A 713 1.11 62.67 0.14
C ASN A 713 -0.01 63.14 -0.80
N HIS A 714 -1.05 63.83 -0.30
CA HIS A 714 -2.05 64.47 -1.14
C HIS A 714 -1.67 65.91 -1.43
N ARG A 715 -1.72 66.30 -2.70
CA ARG A 715 -1.58 67.71 -3.10
C ARG A 715 -2.91 68.41 -2.87
N VAL A 716 -2.98 69.24 -1.84
CA VAL A 716 -4.21 69.87 -1.40
C VAL A 716 -4.12 71.38 -1.55
N ALA A 717 -5.21 71.95 -2.05
CA ALA A 717 -5.45 73.39 -2.07
C ALA A 717 -6.87 73.61 -1.57
N ASN A 718 -7.02 73.81 -0.25
CA ASN A 718 -8.30 74.10 0.40
C ASN A 718 -9.39 73.01 0.20
N SER A 719 -9.10 71.75 0.57
CA SER A 719 -10.04 70.62 0.45
C SER A 719 -9.88 69.58 1.57
N THR A 720 -10.78 68.58 1.60
CA THR A 720 -10.71 67.40 2.48
C THR A 720 -9.95 66.27 1.80
N ILE A 721 -9.21 65.49 2.57
CA ILE A 721 -8.49 64.29 2.16
C ILE A 721 -9.06 63.08 2.91
N ALA A 722 -9.33 62.01 2.18
CA ALA A 722 -9.66 60.71 2.74
C ALA A 722 -8.36 59.89 2.80
N VAL A 723 -8.04 59.37 3.97
CA VAL A 723 -6.83 58.58 4.21
C VAL A 723 -7.19 57.27 4.91
N THR A 724 -6.56 56.19 4.47
CA THR A 724 -6.73 54.86 5.06
C THR A 724 -5.42 54.46 5.71
N TYR A 725 -5.47 54.00 6.95
CA TYR A 725 -4.32 53.49 7.68
C TYR A 725 -4.46 52.01 7.88
N GLU A 726 -3.45 51.27 7.46
CA GLU A 726 -3.29 49.86 7.80
C GLU A 726 -2.50 49.78 9.10
N LEU A 727 -3.10 49.16 10.12
CA LEU A 727 -2.52 48.93 11.42
C LEU A 727 -2.30 47.43 11.62
N PRO A 728 -1.22 47.03 12.31
CA PRO A 728 -1.09 45.67 12.79
C PRO A 728 -2.23 45.34 13.76
N SER A 729 -2.68 44.09 13.77
CA SER A 729 -3.83 43.56 14.52
C SER A 729 -3.84 43.81 16.06
N ASN A 730 -2.74 44.31 16.62
CA ASN A 730 -2.59 44.58 18.06
C ASN A 730 -2.67 46.08 18.42
N TYR A 731 -2.83 46.98 17.46
CA TYR A 731 -2.87 48.43 17.72
C TYR A 731 -4.28 48.91 18.05
N THR A 732 -4.44 49.59 19.19
CA THR A 732 -5.73 50.16 19.63
C THR A 732 -5.82 51.68 19.46
N ILE A 733 -4.74 52.34 19.03
CA ILE A 733 -4.65 53.79 18.85
C ILE A 733 -3.94 54.10 17.54
N LEU A 734 -4.52 54.98 16.73
CA LEU A 734 -3.93 55.57 15.52
C LEU A 734 -3.49 57.00 15.80
N THR A 735 -2.22 57.34 15.55
CA THR A 735 -1.73 58.73 15.52
C THR A 735 -1.25 59.09 14.12
N ILE A 736 -1.87 60.09 13.52
CA ILE A 736 -1.61 60.59 12.18
C ILE A 736 -0.68 61.81 12.26
N ASN A 737 0.58 61.65 11.84
CA ASN A 737 1.52 62.76 11.69
C ASN A 737 1.45 63.31 10.26
N THR A 738 0.91 64.51 10.11
CA THR A 738 0.76 65.18 8.80
C THR A 738 2.03 65.85 8.30
N GLY A 739 3.10 65.83 9.10
CA GLY A 739 4.35 66.55 8.88
C GLY A 739 4.30 68.03 9.27
N PHE A 740 3.09 68.62 9.32
CA PHE A 740 2.85 69.95 9.85
C PHE A 740 2.24 69.92 11.28
N THR A 741 1.44 68.90 11.64
CA THR A 741 0.84 68.64 12.98
C THR A 741 0.42 67.17 13.22
N ASN A 742 0.05 66.74 14.44
CA ASN A 742 -0.39 65.38 14.79
C ASN A 742 -1.89 65.29 15.18
N ILE A 743 -2.57 64.17 14.84
CA ILE A 743 -4.00 63.86 15.13
C ILE A 743 -4.12 62.42 15.71
N THR A 744 -5.01 62.14 16.69
CA THR A 744 -5.10 60.80 17.36
C THR A 744 -6.55 60.21 17.43
N ILE A 745 -6.73 58.90 17.21
CA ILE A 745 -8.02 58.13 17.16
C ILE A 745 -7.89 56.76 17.89
N THR A 746 -8.94 56.26 18.59
CA THR A 746 -8.93 54.99 19.38
C THR A 746 -9.91 53.92 18.85
N ARG A 747 -9.56 52.62 18.94
CA ARG A 747 -10.31 51.45 18.44
C ARG A 747 -11.54 51.10 19.31
N PRO A 748 -12.75 50.92 18.73
CA PRO A 748 -13.95 50.43 19.45
C PRO A 748 -13.88 48.92 19.81
N THR A 749 -14.64 48.48 20.82
CA THR A 749 -14.67 47.07 21.32
C THR A 749 -16.06 46.42 21.16
N PRO A 750 -16.16 45.18 20.65
CA PRO A 750 -17.43 44.44 20.52
C PRO A 750 -17.83 43.64 21.78
N GLU A 751 -19.09 43.19 21.86
CA GLU A 751 -19.62 42.35 22.96
C GLU A 751 -19.93 40.93 22.48
N THR A 752 -19.66 39.89 23.28
CA THR A 752 -19.94 38.47 22.95
C THR A 752 -20.57 37.68 24.11
N SER A 753 -21.41 36.68 23.79
CA SER A 753 -21.97 35.73 24.77
C SER A 753 -22.08 34.32 24.19
N ILE A 754 -21.86 33.28 25.01
CA ILE A 754 -21.76 31.87 24.58
C ILE A 754 -22.79 31.00 25.34
N GLN A 755 -23.44 30.08 24.63
CA GLN A 755 -24.35 29.07 25.21
C GLN A 755 -24.01 27.67 24.69
N SER A 756 -24.08 26.66 25.55
CA SER A 756 -23.80 25.25 25.23
C SER A 756 -24.47 24.33 26.27
N PRO A 757 -24.83 23.06 25.94
CA PRO A 757 -25.29 22.11 26.95
C PRO A 757 -24.20 21.85 27.99
N TRP A 758 -24.59 21.61 29.24
CA TRP A 758 -23.65 21.36 30.34
C TRP A 758 -23.00 19.97 30.28
N VAL A 759 -23.63 18.99 29.60
CA VAL A 759 -23.14 17.63 29.34
C VAL A 759 -23.39 17.23 27.89
N ALA A 760 -22.41 16.57 27.26
CA ALA A 760 -22.52 15.90 25.97
C ALA A 760 -21.99 14.45 26.07
N VAL A 761 -22.58 13.51 25.32
CA VAL A 761 -22.18 12.09 25.33
C VAL A 761 -21.06 11.84 24.31
N TYR A 762 -19.91 11.35 24.75
CA TYR A 762 -18.81 10.99 23.85
C TYR A 762 -19.18 9.78 22.96
N PRO A 763 -18.86 9.76 21.64
CA PRO A 763 -18.05 10.72 20.87
C PRO A 763 -18.88 11.79 20.12
N GLN A 764 -20.09 12.13 20.56
CA GLN A 764 -20.90 13.15 19.92
C GLN A 764 -20.26 14.54 20.04
N ALA A 765 -20.54 15.41 19.06
CA ALA A 765 -20.07 16.78 19.07
C ALA A 765 -20.89 17.62 20.08
N ILE A 766 -20.24 18.63 20.66
CA ILE A 766 -20.84 19.63 21.53
C ILE A 766 -21.35 20.79 20.66
N ASP A 767 -22.64 21.10 20.73
CA ASP A 767 -23.22 22.28 20.08
C ASP A 767 -22.92 23.55 20.88
N VAL A 768 -22.49 24.61 20.19
CA VAL A 768 -22.12 25.90 20.80
C VAL A 768 -22.75 27.04 20.01
N HIS A 769 -23.53 27.88 20.69
CA HIS A 769 -24.20 29.05 20.14
C HIS A 769 -23.50 30.33 20.59
N ILE A 770 -23.09 31.18 19.65
CA ILE A 770 -22.27 32.36 19.90
C ILE A 770 -23.01 33.60 19.39
N ASN A 771 -23.28 34.56 20.26
CA ASN A 771 -23.90 35.83 19.89
C ASN A 771 -22.87 36.96 19.98
N VAL A 772 -22.73 37.76 18.91
CA VAL A 772 -21.72 38.83 18.77
C VAL A 772 -22.39 40.14 18.38
N THR A 773 -22.06 41.25 19.06
CA THR A 773 -22.60 42.61 18.77
C THR A 773 -21.48 43.62 18.44
N ILE A 774 -21.56 44.28 17.28
CA ILE A 774 -20.53 45.20 16.74
C ILE A 774 -20.92 46.68 16.85
N PRO A 775 -20.04 47.60 17.32
CA PRO A 775 -20.28 49.06 17.32
C PRO A 775 -20.38 49.73 15.92
N PRO A 776 -21.01 50.92 15.76
CA PRO A 776 -21.20 51.56 14.45
C PRO A 776 -19.93 52.02 13.72
N ALA A 777 -18.83 52.26 14.45
CA ALA A 777 -17.54 52.66 13.88
C ALA A 777 -16.56 51.48 13.73
N LEU A 778 -17.05 50.23 13.87
CA LEU A 778 -16.27 49.01 13.76
C LEU A 778 -16.88 48.06 12.72
N MET A 779 -16.06 47.44 11.90
CA MET A 779 -16.41 46.27 11.07
C MET A 779 -15.41 45.16 11.39
N TYR A 780 -15.86 43.90 11.43
CA TYR A 780 -14.97 42.76 11.64
C TYR A 780 -15.17 41.69 10.57
N GLN A 781 -14.11 41.36 9.84
CA GLN A 781 -14.09 40.30 8.84
C GLN A 781 -12.89 39.38 9.07
N GLY A 782 -13.07 38.31 9.83
CA GLY A 782 -11.94 37.49 10.24
C GLY A 782 -12.33 36.21 10.96
N PRO A 783 -11.33 35.47 11.45
CA PRO A 783 -11.53 34.18 12.11
C PRO A 783 -12.15 34.34 13.50
N LEU A 784 -13.27 33.67 13.68
CA LEU A 784 -13.75 33.22 14.96
C LEU A 784 -13.02 31.92 15.32
N TYR A 785 -12.22 31.96 16.38
CA TYR A 785 -11.50 30.80 16.89
C TYR A 785 -12.31 30.13 17.99
N VAL A 786 -12.44 28.82 17.91
CA VAL A 786 -13.01 28.00 18.98
C VAL A 786 -11.93 27.06 19.49
N TYR A 787 -11.56 27.22 20.74
CA TYR A 787 -10.58 26.40 21.44
C TYR A 787 -11.28 25.45 22.40
N LEU A 788 -10.77 24.22 22.47
CA LEU A 788 -11.17 23.20 23.42
C LEU A 788 -9.98 22.91 24.35
N ASN A 789 -10.08 23.26 25.64
CA ASN A 789 -8.98 23.18 26.61
C ASN A 789 -7.67 23.85 26.13
N GLY A 790 -7.79 24.97 25.42
CA GLY A 790 -6.65 25.74 24.89
C GLY A 790 -6.12 25.26 23.54
N THR A 791 -6.54 24.09 23.05
CA THR A 791 -6.20 23.59 21.71
C THR A 791 -7.23 24.08 20.71
N GLN A 792 -6.78 24.65 19.58
CA GLN A 792 -7.68 25.15 18.55
C GLN A 792 -8.46 23.98 17.92
N SER A 793 -9.78 24.01 18.03
CA SER A 793 -10.66 22.98 17.48
C SER A 793 -11.27 23.39 16.14
N LEU A 794 -11.73 24.63 16.02
CA LEU A 794 -12.33 25.16 14.80
C LEU A 794 -11.87 26.59 14.53
N ILE A 795 -11.73 26.92 13.25
CA ILE A 795 -11.68 28.30 12.75
C ILE A 795 -12.85 28.48 11.78
N THR A 796 -13.61 29.56 11.94
CA THR A 796 -14.63 29.97 10.96
C THR A 796 -14.50 31.45 10.68
N THR A 797 -14.46 31.84 9.40
CA THR A 797 -14.43 33.26 9.03
C THR A 797 -15.83 33.85 9.14
N VAL A 798 -15.96 34.96 9.85
CA VAL A 798 -17.22 35.69 10.04
C VAL A 798 -17.10 37.09 9.46
N ASP A 799 -18.17 37.57 8.84
CA ASP A 799 -18.30 38.95 8.34
C ASP A 799 -19.39 39.65 9.14
N LEU A 800 -18.97 40.52 10.05
CA LEU A 800 -19.82 41.18 11.03
C LEU A 800 -19.89 42.68 10.71
N PRO A 801 -21.02 43.15 10.14
CA PRO A 801 -21.16 44.52 9.70
C PRO A 801 -21.31 45.50 10.89
N PRO A 802 -21.00 46.79 10.69
CA PRO A 802 -21.13 47.80 11.74
C PRO A 802 -22.54 47.91 12.31
N GLY A 803 -22.64 47.99 13.64
CA GLY A 803 -23.88 48.29 14.36
C GLY A 803 -24.90 47.15 14.47
N LYS A 804 -24.54 45.88 14.17
CA LYS A 804 -25.46 44.73 14.20
C LYS A 804 -25.06 43.65 15.21
N SER A 805 -26.04 42.82 15.59
CA SER A 805 -25.85 41.57 16.34
C SER A 805 -26.04 40.36 15.43
N THR A 806 -25.18 39.35 15.57
CA THR A 806 -25.17 38.12 14.74
C THR A 806 -25.03 36.88 15.62
N ILE A 807 -25.84 35.86 15.36
CA ILE A 807 -25.75 34.53 15.99
C ILE A 807 -24.97 33.59 15.07
N ILE A 808 -24.01 32.85 15.64
CA ILE A 808 -23.13 31.91 14.95
C ILE A 808 -23.20 30.57 15.69
N ASP A 809 -23.60 29.51 14.99
CA ASP A 809 -23.73 28.16 15.53
C ASP A 809 -22.55 27.30 15.08
N THR A 810 -21.96 26.56 16.01
CA THR A 810 -20.79 25.71 15.74
C THR A 810 -20.83 24.42 16.55
N VAL A 811 -20.10 23.41 16.08
CA VAL A 811 -19.97 22.11 16.75
C VAL A 811 -18.50 21.80 17.06
N VAL A 812 -18.23 21.24 18.23
CA VAL A 812 -16.87 20.91 18.70
C VAL A 812 -16.81 19.44 19.07
N LYS A 813 -15.84 18.68 18.54
CA LYS A 813 -15.68 17.25 18.83
C LYS A 813 -14.54 17.00 19.82
N PRO A 814 -14.81 16.57 21.06
CA PRO A 814 -13.79 16.13 22.00
C PRO A 814 -13.01 14.91 21.47
N THR A 815 -11.70 14.85 21.72
CA THR A 815 -10.85 13.72 21.32
C THR A 815 -10.83 12.57 22.33
N ALA A 816 -11.26 12.85 23.56
CA ALA A 816 -11.41 11.88 24.64
C ALA A 816 -12.56 12.31 25.57
N PRO A 817 -13.03 11.45 26.48
CA PRO A 817 -13.97 11.84 27.53
C PRO A 817 -13.28 12.73 28.57
N GLY A 818 -13.93 13.81 29.03
CA GLY A 818 -13.35 14.78 29.96
C GLY A 818 -14.19 16.03 30.20
N ILE A 819 -13.75 16.89 31.12
CA ILE A 819 -14.31 18.24 31.29
C ILE A 819 -13.52 19.20 30.40
N TYR A 820 -14.22 19.93 29.56
CA TYR A 820 -13.65 20.80 28.56
C TYR A 820 -14.07 22.26 28.76
N LEU A 821 -13.09 23.16 28.71
CA LEU A 821 -13.29 24.59 28.61
C LEU A 821 -13.35 24.96 27.13
N VAL A 822 -14.55 25.31 26.66
CA VAL A 822 -14.77 25.86 25.31
C VAL A 822 -14.54 27.36 25.38
N THR A 823 -13.48 27.84 24.71
CA THR A 823 -13.19 29.27 24.61
C THR A 823 -13.44 29.74 23.19
N VAL A 824 -14.24 30.80 23.03
CA VAL A 824 -14.50 31.45 21.75
C VAL A 824 -13.79 32.79 21.75
N ALA A 825 -12.96 33.03 20.74
CA ALA A 825 -12.25 34.29 20.54
C ALA A 825 -12.58 34.87 19.16
N LEU A 826 -13.07 36.11 19.16
CA LEU A 826 -13.27 36.88 17.94
C LEU A 826 -11.96 37.61 17.60
N GLY A 827 -11.02 36.87 17.00
CA GLY A 827 -9.64 37.31 16.81
C GLY A 827 -9.03 37.92 18.11
N PRO A 828 -8.31 39.05 18.01
CA PRO A 828 -7.73 39.74 19.18
C PRO A 828 -8.71 40.70 19.88
N LEU A 829 -10.00 40.73 19.50
CA LEU A 829 -10.92 41.78 19.97
C LEU A 829 -11.57 41.46 21.31
N VAL A 830 -12.01 40.22 21.50
CA VAL A 830 -12.70 39.75 22.70
C VAL A 830 -12.67 38.21 22.77
N SER A 831 -12.58 37.66 23.97
CA SER A 831 -12.71 36.22 24.22
C SER A 831 -13.65 35.96 25.39
N ASN A 832 -14.41 34.87 25.29
CA ASN A 832 -15.31 34.38 26.34
C ASN A 832 -15.21 32.85 26.41
N ASN A 833 -15.59 32.25 27.54
CA ASN A 833 -15.52 30.80 27.73
C ASN A 833 -16.73 30.22 28.46
N ILE A 834 -16.92 28.91 28.30
CA ILE A 834 -17.92 28.09 28.98
C ILE A 834 -17.37 26.68 29.22
N THR A 835 -17.78 26.03 30.32
CA THR A 835 -17.35 24.68 30.68
C THR A 835 -18.42 23.66 30.29
N VAL A 836 -18.01 22.56 29.65
CA VAL A 836 -18.88 21.45 29.22
C VAL A 836 -18.23 20.12 29.56
N ALA A 837 -18.99 19.17 30.11
CA ALA A 837 -18.51 17.80 30.34
C ALA A 837 -18.84 16.89 29.14
N SER A 838 -17.82 16.30 28.52
CA SER A 838 -17.98 15.26 27.50
C SER A 838 -17.79 13.90 28.17
N VAL A 839 -18.87 13.18 28.39
CA VAL A 839 -18.88 11.98 29.23
C VAL A 839 -19.00 10.73 28.37
N GLU A 840 -18.08 9.78 28.54
CA GLU A 840 -18.22 8.43 28.01
C GLU A 840 -18.97 7.58 29.00
N LEU A 841 -20.07 6.98 28.53
CA LEU A 841 -20.91 6.12 29.32
C LEU A 841 -20.46 4.67 29.05
N LEU A 842 -19.78 4.05 30.02
CA LEU A 842 -19.23 2.70 29.89
C LEU A 842 -20.27 1.62 30.18
N GLY A 843 -21.25 1.92 31.02
CA GLY A 843 -22.31 0.98 31.37
C GLY A 843 -23.27 1.54 32.40
N ILE A 844 -24.49 1.02 32.40
CA ILE A 844 -25.48 1.24 33.46
C ILE A 844 -25.82 -0.13 34.06
N HIS A 845 -25.87 -0.23 35.37
CA HIS A 845 -26.19 -1.47 36.08
C HIS A 845 -27.35 -1.21 37.04
N VAL A 846 -28.37 -2.07 36.95
CA VAL A 846 -29.49 -2.11 37.87
C VAL A 846 -29.40 -3.41 38.66
N GLU A 847 -29.10 -3.29 39.95
CA GLU A 847 -29.05 -4.41 40.87
C GLU A 847 -30.28 -4.42 41.77
N SER A 848 -30.99 -5.54 41.79
CA SER A 848 -32.13 -5.77 42.67
C SER A 848 -32.12 -7.22 43.13
N LYS A 849 -32.69 -7.55 44.30
CA LYS A 849 -32.88 -8.96 44.63
C LYS A 849 -33.88 -9.59 43.66
N PRO A 850 -33.59 -10.80 43.17
CA PRO A 850 -34.47 -11.48 42.23
C PRO A 850 -35.85 -11.78 42.83
N LEU A 851 -35.96 -11.90 44.16
CA LEU A 851 -37.22 -12.25 44.80
C LEU A 851 -37.34 -11.64 46.21
N VAL A 852 -38.54 -11.14 46.53
CA VAL A 852 -38.89 -10.44 47.76
C VAL A 852 -40.23 -10.97 48.28
N LEU A 853 -40.39 -11.14 49.59
CA LEU A 853 -41.69 -11.56 50.15
C LEU A 853 -42.72 -10.43 50.07
N ILE A 854 -43.97 -10.80 49.82
CA ILE A 854 -45.10 -9.87 49.86
C ILE A 854 -45.09 -9.09 51.19
N GLY A 855 -45.17 -7.76 51.13
CA GLY A 855 -45.16 -6.89 52.30
C GLY A 855 -43.77 -6.47 52.79
N HIS A 856 -42.67 -6.94 52.20
CA HIS A 856 -41.31 -6.51 52.53
C HIS A 856 -40.76 -5.48 51.54
N GLN A 857 -39.93 -4.56 52.04
CA GLN A 857 -39.27 -3.49 51.27
C GLN A 857 -37.94 -3.96 50.70
N GLU A 858 -37.66 -3.56 49.45
CA GLU A 858 -36.44 -3.84 48.70
C GLU A 858 -35.79 -2.54 48.23
N TYR A 859 -34.45 -2.53 48.11
CA TYR A 859 -33.69 -1.40 47.57
C TYR A 859 -33.05 -1.81 46.24
N VAL A 860 -33.40 -1.10 45.17
CA VAL A 860 -32.84 -1.26 43.83
C VAL A 860 -31.69 -0.27 43.67
N ASN A 861 -30.47 -0.77 43.49
CA ASN A 861 -29.30 0.07 43.28
C ASN A 861 -29.10 0.33 41.78
N ILE A 862 -28.91 1.59 41.41
CA ILE A 862 -28.74 1.99 40.01
C ILE A 862 -27.42 2.73 39.90
N THR A 863 -26.44 2.07 39.30
CA THR A 863 -25.09 2.62 39.12
C THR A 863 -24.81 2.91 37.65
N ILE A 864 -24.14 4.02 37.40
CA ILE A 864 -23.60 4.34 36.07
C ILE A 864 -22.08 4.38 36.18
N ASN A 865 -21.42 3.69 35.24
CA ASN A 865 -19.98 3.75 35.08
C ASN A 865 -19.70 4.76 33.97
N ASP A 866 -19.23 5.94 34.34
CA ASP A 866 -19.01 7.05 33.44
C ASP A 866 -17.61 7.67 33.64
N ILE A 867 -17.03 8.17 32.54
CA ILE A 867 -15.73 8.85 32.55
C ILE A 867 -15.89 10.22 31.86
N PRO A 868 -15.59 11.34 32.54
CA PRO A 868 -15.34 11.48 33.98
C PRO A 868 -16.63 11.30 34.79
N SER A 869 -16.52 10.84 36.04
CA SER A 869 -17.70 10.60 36.87
C SER A 869 -18.44 11.89 37.21
N ILE A 870 -19.70 11.99 36.81
CA ILE A 870 -20.59 13.14 37.04
C ILE A 870 -22.00 12.68 37.39
N GLU A 871 -22.74 13.49 38.16
CA GLU A 871 -24.12 13.18 38.57
C GLU A 871 -25.09 13.30 37.37
N LEU A 872 -25.32 12.18 36.68
CA LEU A 872 -26.24 12.10 35.53
C LEU A 872 -27.66 11.69 35.94
N PRO A 873 -28.71 12.30 35.37
CA PRO A 873 -30.08 11.84 35.56
C PRO A 873 -30.34 10.54 34.78
N ILE A 874 -30.93 9.54 35.44
CA ILE A 874 -31.31 8.23 34.88
C ILE A 874 -32.83 8.10 34.92
N ASN A 875 -33.44 7.76 33.80
CA ASN A 875 -34.86 7.45 33.70
C ASN A 875 -35.11 5.97 34.01
N VAL A 876 -35.82 5.70 35.10
CA VAL A 876 -36.17 4.37 35.57
C VAL A 876 -37.64 4.12 35.29
N THR A 877 -37.89 3.13 34.45
CA THR A 877 -39.24 2.68 34.12
C THR A 877 -39.54 1.40 34.90
N LEU A 878 -40.61 1.45 35.68
CA LEU A 878 -41.11 0.36 36.50
C LEU A 878 -42.37 -0.19 35.81
N ARG A 879 -42.42 -1.49 35.53
CA ARG A 879 -43.58 -2.14 34.91
C ARG A 879 -43.97 -3.43 35.63
N GLY A 880 -45.26 -3.70 35.75
CA GLY A 880 -45.79 -4.89 36.44
C GLY A 880 -46.44 -4.53 37.78
N CYS A 881 -45.73 -4.68 38.90
CA CYS A 881 -46.25 -4.29 40.23
C CYS A 881 -46.72 -2.84 40.30
N THR A 882 -46.05 -1.92 39.59
CA THR A 882 -46.46 -0.55 39.29
C THR A 882 -46.07 -0.23 37.84
N ASN A 883 -46.70 0.79 37.24
CA ASN A 883 -46.42 1.23 35.87
C ASN A 883 -46.07 2.73 35.89
N GLU A 884 -44.86 3.05 36.32
CA GLU A 884 -44.39 4.42 36.53
C GLU A 884 -43.04 4.66 35.86
N SER A 885 -42.72 5.93 35.60
CA SER A 885 -41.41 6.35 35.09
C SER A 885 -40.91 7.49 35.97
N ILE A 886 -39.78 7.28 36.60
CA ILE A 886 -39.17 8.22 37.55
C ILE A 886 -37.75 8.54 37.12
N THR A 887 -37.29 9.78 37.36
CA THR A 887 -35.91 10.17 37.12
C THR A 887 -35.16 10.17 38.45
N VAL A 888 -34.07 9.42 38.53
CA VAL A 888 -33.19 9.35 39.71
C VAL A 888 -31.80 9.82 39.32
N ILE A 889 -31.03 10.36 40.26
CA ILE A 889 -29.61 10.65 40.02
C ILE A 889 -28.83 9.33 40.05
N ALA A 890 -27.88 9.16 39.14
CA ALA A 890 -27.03 7.98 39.10
C ALA A 890 -26.32 7.72 40.44
N ASN A 891 -26.03 6.46 40.74
CA ASN A 891 -25.39 6.00 41.98
C ASN A 891 -26.25 6.21 43.25
N THR A 892 -27.58 6.20 43.10
CA THR A 892 -28.56 6.21 44.19
C THR A 892 -29.38 4.91 44.23
N SER A 893 -30.06 4.64 45.35
CA SER A 893 -30.92 3.47 45.53
C SER A 893 -32.40 3.84 45.64
N LEU A 894 -33.26 3.02 45.05
CA LEU A 894 -34.71 3.20 45.01
C LEU A 894 -35.40 2.16 45.90
N ALA A 895 -36.16 2.62 46.90
CA ALA A 895 -36.90 1.76 47.82
C ALA A 895 -38.30 1.40 47.28
N LEU A 896 -38.64 0.11 47.20
CA LEU A 896 -39.91 -0.41 46.66
C LEU A 896 -40.53 -1.47 47.58
N GLN A 897 -41.85 -1.48 47.75
CA GLN A 897 -42.59 -2.44 48.58
C GLN A 897 -43.97 -2.72 47.97
N PHE A 898 -44.36 -3.99 47.87
CA PHE A 898 -45.66 -4.40 47.32
C PHE A 898 -46.35 -5.47 48.19
N ASN A 899 -47.66 -5.31 48.39
CA ASN A 899 -48.50 -6.19 49.23
C ASN A 899 -49.31 -7.21 48.40
N ARG A 900 -48.87 -7.54 47.18
CA ARG A 900 -49.52 -8.50 46.28
C ARG A 900 -48.49 -9.27 45.49
N GLU A 901 -48.87 -10.44 44.98
CA GLU A 901 -48.08 -11.22 44.04
C GLU A 901 -47.96 -10.45 42.72
N CYS A 902 -46.72 -10.10 42.33
CA CYS A 902 -46.46 -9.47 41.04
C CYS A 902 -44.97 -9.49 40.66
N PRO A 903 -44.66 -9.60 39.36
CA PRO A 903 -43.34 -9.26 38.85
C PRO A 903 -43.21 -7.74 38.72
N LEU A 904 -42.03 -7.21 39.04
CA LEU A 904 -41.64 -5.84 38.75
C LEU A 904 -40.43 -5.85 37.80
N TYR A 905 -40.67 -5.41 36.58
CA TYR A 905 -39.65 -5.15 35.57
C TYR A 905 -39.11 -3.73 35.79
N ILE A 906 -37.83 -3.63 36.07
CA ILE A 906 -37.13 -2.37 36.30
C ILE A 906 -36.21 -2.15 35.11
N ASN A 907 -36.45 -1.13 34.31
CA ASN A 907 -35.58 -0.76 33.21
C ASN A 907 -35.06 0.67 33.45
N ALA A 908 -33.78 0.78 33.76
CA ALA A 908 -33.10 2.06 33.88
C ALA A 908 -32.43 2.41 32.56
N SER A 909 -32.65 3.64 32.11
CA SER A 909 -32.16 4.15 30.84
C SER A 909 -31.57 5.54 31.01
N ALA A 910 -30.42 5.77 30.42
CA ALA A 910 -29.78 7.07 30.32
C ALA A 910 -29.12 7.17 28.95
N TYR A 911 -29.54 8.16 28.16
CA TYR A 911 -29.10 8.32 26.77
C TYR A 911 -29.31 7.03 25.94
N THR A 912 -28.24 6.37 25.49
CA THR A 912 -28.28 5.13 24.70
C THR A 912 -28.14 3.86 25.54
N LEU A 913 -27.82 3.97 26.82
CA LEU A 913 -27.63 2.82 27.70
C LEU A 913 -28.94 2.43 28.37
N SER A 914 -29.20 1.12 28.44
CA SER A 914 -30.32 0.56 29.19
C SER A 914 -29.86 -0.68 29.96
N SER A 915 -30.32 -0.82 31.19
CA SER A 915 -30.12 -2.02 31.99
C SER A 915 -31.43 -2.42 32.64
N GLN A 916 -31.69 -3.71 32.59
CA GLN A 916 -32.93 -4.29 33.07
C GLN A 916 -32.67 -5.26 34.20
N SER A 917 -33.55 -5.22 35.20
CA SER A 917 -33.60 -6.15 36.30
C SER A 917 -35.05 -6.52 36.57
N ILE A 918 -35.28 -7.71 37.12
CA ILE A 918 -36.62 -8.17 37.46
C ILE A 918 -36.60 -8.65 38.90
N SER A 919 -37.53 -8.14 39.70
CA SER A 919 -37.79 -8.61 41.06
C SER A 919 -39.21 -9.14 41.15
N TYR A 920 -39.39 -10.30 41.78
CA TYR A 920 -40.71 -10.91 41.99
C TYR A 920 -41.15 -10.77 43.45
N TRP A 921 -42.33 -10.21 43.70
CA TRP A 921 -43.00 -10.28 45.00
C TRP A 921 -43.94 -11.49 44.99
N ASP A 922 -43.73 -12.48 45.86
CA ASP A 922 -44.47 -13.76 45.82
C ASP A 922 -44.65 -14.43 47.22
N ALA A 923 -45.59 -15.38 47.31
CA ALA A 923 -45.91 -16.21 48.48
C ALA A 923 -45.22 -17.60 48.43
N LEU A 924 -45.04 -18.24 49.59
CA LEU A 924 -44.34 -19.54 49.74
C LEU A 924 -45.27 -20.73 49.45
N ASN A 925 -44.90 -21.62 48.53
CA ASN A 925 -45.66 -22.86 48.20
C ASN A 925 -44.81 -24.13 48.41
N VAL A 926 -45.45 -25.27 48.72
CA VAL A 926 -44.77 -26.52 49.11
C VAL A 926 -45.27 -27.70 48.26
N TRP A 927 -44.36 -28.58 47.84
CA TRP A 927 -44.61 -29.68 46.89
C TRP A 927 -43.98 -31.01 47.34
N LEU A 928 -44.59 -32.12 46.88
CA LEU A 928 -44.04 -33.49 46.94
C LEU A 928 -43.17 -33.76 45.70
N GLY A 929 -42.03 -34.43 45.86
CA GLY A 929 -41.01 -34.65 44.82
C GLY A 929 -40.99 -36.04 44.20
N ASN A 930 -41.43 -37.07 44.92
CA ASN A 930 -41.34 -38.47 44.49
C ASN A 930 -42.70 -39.07 44.06
N VAL A 931 -43.53 -38.27 43.39
CA VAL A 931 -44.84 -38.72 42.87
C VAL A 931 -44.66 -39.54 41.59
N VAL A 932 -45.03 -40.82 41.63
CA VAL A 932 -44.90 -41.75 40.48
C VAL A 932 -46.11 -41.74 39.56
N SER A 933 -47.30 -41.41 40.06
CA SER A 933 -48.53 -41.27 39.27
C SER A 933 -49.60 -40.59 40.15
N TYR A 934 -50.83 -40.45 39.66
CA TYR A 934 -51.97 -39.93 40.43
C TYR A 934 -53.15 -40.90 40.33
N TYR A 935 -53.83 -41.12 41.45
CA TYR A 935 -55.05 -41.91 41.52
C TYR A 935 -56.16 -41.04 42.13
N ASP A 936 -57.25 -40.83 41.39
CA ASP A 936 -58.38 -39.94 41.77
C ASP A 936 -57.94 -38.53 42.23
N GLY A 937 -56.88 -38.00 41.61
CA GLY A 937 -56.34 -36.67 41.93
C GLY A 937 -55.46 -36.63 43.18
N GLU A 938 -55.28 -37.75 43.88
CA GLU A 938 -54.31 -37.87 44.96
C GLU A 938 -52.98 -38.46 44.45
N PRO A 939 -51.82 -37.92 44.88
CA PRO A 939 -50.51 -38.38 44.44
C PRO A 939 -50.18 -39.82 44.92
N LEU A 940 -49.70 -40.65 43.99
CA LEU A 940 -49.11 -41.96 44.26
C LEU A 940 -47.61 -41.81 44.48
N ILE A 941 -47.11 -42.32 45.60
CA ILE A 941 -45.67 -42.28 45.93
C ILE A 941 -45.19 -43.70 46.25
N LEU A 942 -43.95 -44.00 45.90
CA LEU A 942 -43.35 -45.29 46.25
C LEU A 942 -43.16 -45.41 47.77
N ASN A 943 -43.27 -46.62 48.30
CA ASN A 943 -42.84 -46.89 49.67
C ASN A 943 -41.33 -46.63 49.81
N GLY A 944 -40.95 -45.78 50.77
CA GLY A 944 -39.59 -45.26 50.88
C GLY A 944 -39.54 -43.85 51.48
N THR A 945 -38.42 -43.16 51.26
CA THR A 945 -38.21 -41.77 51.71
C THR A 945 -39.10 -40.82 50.91
N VAL A 946 -39.86 -39.97 51.61
CA VAL A 946 -40.66 -38.90 51.00
C VAL A 946 -39.73 -37.75 50.61
N GLU A 947 -39.76 -37.34 49.36
CA GLU A 947 -39.05 -36.15 48.87
C GLU A 947 -39.99 -34.96 48.86
N VAL A 948 -39.53 -33.80 49.35
CA VAL A 948 -40.31 -32.56 49.38
C VAL A 948 -39.46 -31.35 49.06
N TYR A 949 -40.07 -30.36 48.44
CA TYR A 949 -39.42 -29.10 48.12
C TYR A 949 -40.43 -27.96 48.12
N ALA A 950 -39.97 -26.74 48.36
CA ALA A 950 -40.81 -25.56 48.27
C ALA A 950 -40.43 -24.74 47.05
N THR A 951 -41.43 -24.14 46.43
CA THR A 951 -41.24 -23.15 45.37
C THR A 951 -42.09 -21.92 45.65
N PHE A 952 -41.75 -20.82 45.01
CA PHE A 952 -42.69 -19.72 44.83
C PHE A 952 -43.70 -20.09 43.72
N LEU A 953 -44.78 -19.31 43.52
CA LEU A 953 -45.81 -19.63 42.50
C LEU A 953 -45.23 -19.67 41.08
N ASN A 954 -44.14 -18.93 40.85
CA ASN A 954 -43.39 -18.94 39.59
C ASN A 954 -42.50 -20.19 39.37
N GLY A 955 -42.52 -21.17 40.29
CA GLY A 955 -41.76 -22.44 40.19
C GLY A 955 -40.30 -22.38 40.66
N SER A 956 -39.79 -21.23 41.08
CA SER A 956 -38.42 -21.10 41.60
C SER A 956 -38.29 -21.71 43.01
N ARG A 957 -37.21 -22.47 43.27
CA ARG A 957 -37.04 -23.16 44.57
C ARG A 957 -36.77 -22.17 45.70
N VAL A 958 -37.48 -22.34 46.82
CA VAL A 958 -37.21 -21.61 48.06
C VAL A 958 -35.93 -22.20 48.69
N PRO A 959 -34.92 -21.39 49.02
CA PRO A 959 -33.69 -21.86 49.66
C PRO A 959 -33.90 -22.09 51.18
N ALA A 960 -34.89 -22.91 51.54
CA ALA A 960 -35.14 -23.38 52.90
C ALA A 960 -35.68 -24.83 52.89
N PRO A 961 -35.34 -25.65 53.90
CA PRO A 961 -35.80 -27.03 53.98
C PRO A 961 -37.30 -27.12 54.27
N VAL A 962 -37.98 -28.03 53.58
CA VAL A 962 -39.36 -28.44 53.88
C VAL A 962 -39.32 -29.66 54.81
N LEU A 963 -40.12 -29.65 55.87
CA LEU A 963 -40.26 -30.75 56.82
C LEU A 963 -41.52 -31.57 56.50
N VAL A 964 -41.43 -32.89 56.62
CA VAL A 964 -42.54 -33.84 56.50
C VAL A 964 -42.83 -34.42 57.88
N ASN A 965 -44.03 -34.19 58.42
CA ASN A 965 -44.42 -34.57 59.77
C ASN A 965 -43.38 -34.15 60.84
N GLY A 966 -42.75 -32.98 60.64
CA GLY A 966 -41.75 -32.41 61.54
C GLY A 966 -40.30 -32.92 61.34
N SER A 967 -40.04 -33.77 60.35
CA SER A 967 -38.69 -34.28 60.02
C SER A 967 -38.25 -33.90 58.61
N SER A 968 -36.96 -33.64 58.41
CA SER A 968 -36.39 -33.45 57.06
C SER A 968 -36.24 -34.76 56.27
N THR A 969 -36.34 -35.91 56.95
CA THR A 969 -36.35 -37.24 56.34
C THR A 969 -37.50 -38.07 56.95
N TYR A 970 -38.47 -38.45 56.13
CA TYR A 970 -39.63 -39.23 56.55
C TYR A 970 -39.81 -40.45 55.64
N ILE A 971 -39.99 -41.64 56.21
CA ILE A 971 -40.04 -42.91 55.47
C ILE A 971 -41.43 -43.56 55.62
N LEU A 972 -42.08 -43.88 54.50
CA LEU A 972 -43.36 -44.58 54.44
C LEU A 972 -43.15 -46.06 54.13
N GLN A 973 -43.55 -46.95 55.05
CA GLN A 973 -43.28 -48.39 54.92
C GLN A 973 -44.46 -49.23 54.42
N SER A 974 -45.70 -48.78 54.61
CA SER A 974 -46.89 -49.57 54.29
C SER A 974 -47.62 -49.02 53.06
N PRO A 975 -47.89 -49.84 52.03
CA PRO A 975 -48.75 -49.47 50.91
C PRO A 975 -50.20 -49.17 51.33
N GLY A 976 -50.88 -48.28 50.60
CA GLY A 976 -52.24 -47.81 50.87
C GLY A 976 -52.30 -46.29 51.17
N PRO A 977 -53.48 -45.76 51.53
CA PRO A 977 -53.66 -44.33 51.79
C PRO A 977 -52.90 -43.85 53.04
N SER A 978 -52.27 -42.68 52.94
CA SER A 978 -51.52 -42.01 54.01
C SER A 978 -51.73 -40.49 53.96
N SER A 979 -51.34 -39.77 55.02
CA SER A 979 -51.44 -38.31 55.10
C SER A 979 -50.15 -37.73 55.67
N LEU A 980 -49.65 -36.66 55.03
CA LEU A 980 -48.38 -36.00 55.31
C LEU A 980 -48.60 -34.52 55.59
N LEU A 981 -48.08 -34.02 56.72
CA LEU A 981 -48.02 -32.58 57.01
C LEU A 981 -46.70 -32.02 56.52
N LEU A 982 -46.75 -31.11 55.55
CA LEU A 982 -45.59 -30.42 54.99
C LEU A 982 -45.46 -29.04 55.65
N SER A 983 -44.27 -28.66 56.15
CA SER A 983 -44.05 -27.33 56.72
C SER A 983 -42.74 -26.70 56.26
N ILE A 984 -42.73 -25.37 56.08
CA ILE A 984 -41.54 -24.59 55.73
C ILE A 984 -41.49 -23.30 56.53
N ASN A 985 -40.29 -22.87 56.93
CA ASN A 985 -40.01 -21.54 57.47
C ASN A 985 -38.95 -20.86 56.62
N TYR A 986 -39.29 -19.72 56.02
CA TYR A 986 -38.35 -18.92 55.24
C TYR A 986 -38.49 -17.45 55.61
N LEU A 987 -37.37 -16.82 56.02
CA LEU A 987 -37.29 -15.42 56.45
C LEU A 987 -38.33 -15.02 57.52
N GLY A 988 -38.72 -15.95 58.40
CA GLY A 988 -39.65 -15.71 59.50
C GLY A 988 -41.13 -15.96 59.17
N VAL A 989 -41.45 -16.33 57.92
CA VAL A 989 -42.81 -16.73 57.51
C VAL A 989 -42.92 -18.25 57.48
N VAL A 990 -43.92 -18.80 58.18
CA VAL A 990 -44.19 -20.25 58.26
C VAL A 990 -45.40 -20.60 57.40
N ASN A 991 -45.28 -21.62 56.54
CA ASN A 991 -46.39 -22.22 55.80
C ASN A 991 -46.49 -23.72 56.10
N GLU A 992 -47.69 -24.21 56.44
CA GLU A 992 -47.99 -25.61 56.75
C GLU A 992 -49.14 -26.12 55.88
N SER A 993 -49.04 -27.33 55.34
CA SER A 993 -50.02 -27.90 54.41
C SER A 993 -50.16 -29.42 54.62
N LEU A 994 -51.39 -29.91 54.76
CA LEU A 994 -51.69 -31.34 54.89
C LEU A 994 -52.00 -31.94 53.52
N VAL A 995 -51.26 -32.97 53.10
CA VAL A 995 -51.40 -33.65 51.80
C VAL A 995 -51.77 -35.11 52.00
N ARG A 996 -52.77 -35.60 51.27
CA ARG A 996 -53.13 -37.03 51.21
C ARG A 996 -52.38 -37.69 50.05
N VAL A 997 -51.86 -38.89 50.28
CA VAL A 997 -51.03 -39.65 49.33
C VAL A 997 -51.45 -41.12 49.35
N PHE A 998 -51.32 -41.82 48.23
CA PHE A 998 -51.40 -43.28 48.19
C PHE A 998 -49.99 -43.86 48.06
N VAL A 999 -49.63 -44.75 48.96
CA VAL A 999 -48.31 -45.41 48.96
C VAL A 999 -48.41 -46.70 48.15
N VAL A 1000 -47.52 -46.88 47.18
CA VAL A 1000 -47.47 -48.06 46.31
C VAL A 1000 -46.09 -48.74 46.40
N PRO A 1001 -46.00 -50.08 46.29
CA PRO A 1001 -44.72 -50.77 46.24
C PRO A 1001 -44.06 -50.62 44.86
N SER A 1002 -42.78 -50.97 44.75
CA SER A 1002 -42.05 -50.97 43.47
C SER A 1002 -42.73 -51.79 42.37
N THR A 1003 -43.45 -52.86 42.74
CA THR A 1003 -44.20 -53.69 41.79
C THR A 1003 -45.30 -52.94 41.05
N TYR A 1004 -45.71 -51.75 41.51
CA TYR A 1004 -46.60 -50.86 40.74
C TYR A 1004 -46.00 -50.49 39.39
N VAL A 1005 -44.71 -50.14 39.34
CA VAL A 1005 -44.03 -49.73 38.11
C VAL A 1005 -43.98 -50.90 37.13
N GLU A 1006 -43.61 -52.09 37.61
CA GLU A 1006 -43.58 -53.32 36.80
C GLU A 1006 -44.98 -53.73 36.33
N ALA A 1007 -46.01 -53.50 37.14
CA ALA A 1007 -47.40 -53.78 36.79
C ALA A 1007 -47.95 -52.80 35.74
N GLU A 1008 -47.60 -51.52 35.81
CA GLU A 1008 -47.92 -50.50 34.79
C GLU A 1008 -47.18 -50.77 33.47
N GLU A 1009 -45.91 -51.15 33.51
CA GLU A 1009 -45.16 -51.59 32.33
C GLU A 1009 -45.81 -52.81 31.68
N LEU A 1010 -46.18 -53.81 32.49
CA LEU A 1010 -46.90 -54.99 32.02
C LEU A 1010 -48.26 -54.61 31.42
N LEU A 1011 -49.02 -53.75 32.11
CA LEU A 1011 -50.32 -53.24 31.65
C LEU A 1011 -50.20 -52.54 30.29
N ASN A 1012 -49.20 -51.67 30.12
CA ASN A 1012 -48.93 -50.99 28.86
C ASN A 1012 -48.47 -51.96 27.76
N SER A 1013 -47.58 -52.90 28.08
CA SER A 1013 -47.07 -53.89 27.11
C SER A 1013 -48.17 -54.80 26.54
N LEU A 1014 -49.24 -55.00 27.33
CA LEU A 1014 -50.39 -55.83 26.96
C LEU A 1014 -51.57 -55.02 26.41
N GLY A 1015 -51.42 -53.70 26.21
CA GLY A 1015 -52.45 -52.84 25.62
C GLY A 1015 -53.60 -52.49 26.57
N ASN A 1016 -53.30 -52.29 27.85
CA ASN A 1016 -54.25 -51.90 28.91
C ASN A 1016 -55.42 -52.90 29.14
N PRO A 1017 -55.14 -54.18 29.46
CA PRO A 1017 -56.17 -55.13 29.84
C PRO A 1017 -57.04 -54.62 31.01
N GLN A 1018 -58.37 -54.62 30.80
CA GLN A 1018 -59.34 -54.11 31.78
C GLN A 1018 -59.21 -54.81 33.15
N PHE A 1019 -58.93 -56.11 33.16
CA PHE A 1019 -58.78 -56.88 34.39
C PHE A 1019 -57.52 -56.51 35.19
N LEU A 1020 -56.37 -56.39 34.53
CA LEU A 1020 -55.12 -55.98 35.19
C LEU A 1020 -55.23 -54.55 35.70
N ASN A 1021 -55.82 -53.64 34.91
CA ASN A 1021 -56.05 -52.27 35.31
C ASN A 1021 -56.96 -52.18 36.56
N ALA A 1022 -58.09 -52.90 36.57
CA ALA A 1022 -58.97 -52.96 37.74
C ALA A 1022 -58.28 -53.56 38.98
N THR A 1023 -57.38 -54.54 38.78
CA THR A 1023 -56.63 -55.17 39.87
C THR A 1023 -55.58 -54.22 40.45
N ILE A 1024 -54.89 -53.46 39.61
CA ILE A 1024 -53.94 -52.40 40.03
C ILE A 1024 -54.70 -51.31 40.80
N ALA A 1025 -55.84 -50.83 40.30
CA ALA A 1025 -56.66 -49.83 40.97
C ALA A 1025 -57.17 -50.31 42.35
N SER A 1026 -57.58 -51.58 42.46
CA SER A 1026 -57.94 -52.18 43.75
C SER A 1026 -56.74 -52.29 44.70
N ALA A 1027 -55.54 -52.60 44.19
CA ALA A 1027 -54.33 -52.72 45.00
C ALA A 1027 -53.85 -51.36 45.54
N ILE A 1028 -53.98 -50.30 44.74
CA ILE A 1028 -53.67 -48.92 45.14
C ILE A 1028 -54.51 -48.48 46.35
N THR A 1029 -55.82 -48.74 46.31
CA THR A 1029 -56.76 -48.29 47.34
C THR A 1029 -56.81 -49.19 48.57
N SER A 1030 -56.63 -50.51 48.39
CA SER A 1030 -56.64 -51.47 49.51
C SER A 1030 -55.28 -51.70 50.17
N GLY A 1031 -54.19 -51.39 49.47
CA GLY A 1031 -52.83 -51.74 49.89
C GLY A 1031 -52.46 -53.22 49.69
N ASP A 1032 -53.37 -54.05 49.15
CA ASP A 1032 -53.10 -55.48 48.88
C ASP A 1032 -52.62 -55.68 47.43
N TRP A 1033 -51.31 -55.87 47.29
CA TRP A 1033 -50.64 -56.09 46.01
C TRP A 1033 -50.44 -57.57 45.68
N SER A 1034 -50.93 -58.50 46.50
CA SER A 1034 -50.63 -59.94 46.36
C SER A 1034 -51.01 -60.53 44.99
N LEU A 1035 -52.17 -60.15 44.45
CA LEU A 1035 -52.64 -60.61 43.15
C LEU A 1035 -51.89 -59.95 41.99
N VAL A 1036 -51.59 -58.65 42.07
CA VAL A 1036 -50.78 -57.93 41.08
C VAL A 1036 -49.37 -58.52 41.03
N ASN A 1037 -48.75 -58.73 42.19
CA ASN A 1037 -47.44 -59.35 42.29
C ASN A 1037 -47.43 -60.75 41.66
N LYS A 1038 -48.46 -61.57 41.94
CA LYS A 1038 -48.57 -62.89 41.33
C LYS A 1038 -48.62 -62.81 39.79
N ILE A 1039 -49.42 -61.90 39.23
CA ILE A 1039 -49.53 -61.70 37.78
C ILE A 1039 -48.19 -61.26 37.18
N VAL A 1040 -47.55 -60.25 37.77
CA VAL A 1040 -46.26 -59.70 37.31
C VAL A 1040 -45.17 -60.76 37.38
N THR A 1041 -45.04 -61.47 38.51
CA THR A 1041 -44.03 -62.52 38.70
C THR A 1041 -44.22 -63.70 37.74
N GLU A 1042 -45.45 -64.23 37.59
CA GLU A 1042 -45.69 -65.37 36.68
C GLU A 1042 -45.48 -64.98 35.21
N TYR A 1043 -45.81 -63.75 34.82
CA TYR A 1043 -45.55 -63.25 33.46
C TYR A 1043 -44.06 -63.02 33.17
N GLN A 1044 -43.31 -62.48 34.14
CA GLN A 1044 -41.86 -62.31 34.06
C GLN A 1044 -41.14 -63.67 34.05
N GLU A 1045 -41.59 -64.65 34.84
CA GLU A 1045 -41.04 -66.01 34.82
C GLU A 1045 -41.26 -66.70 33.47
N ALA A 1046 -42.46 -66.58 32.88
CA ALA A 1046 -42.74 -67.09 31.54
C ALA A 1046 -41.91 -66.39 30.45
N SER A 1047 -41.62 -65.10 30.62
CA SER A 1047 -40.88 -64.29 29.64
C SER A 1047 -39.36 -64.41 29.74
N SER A 1048 -38.83 -64.87 30.88
CA SER A 1048 -37.39 -65.02 31.11
C SER A 1048 -36.82 -66.40 30.70
N ARG A 1049 -37.69 -67.37 30.38
CA ARG A 1049 -37.27 -68.71 29.96
C ARG A 1049 -36.93 -68.78 28.45
N PRO A 1050 -35.95 -69.61 28.04
CA PRO A 1050 -35.57 -69.80 26.65
C PRO A 1050 -36.72 -70.35 25.79
N TYR A 1051 -36.66 -70.15 24.46
CA TYR A 1051 -37.72 -70.50 23.51
C TYR A 1051 -38.06 -72.01 23.54
N ASP A 1052 -39.05 -72.36 24.34
CA ASP A 1052 -39.61 -73.70 24.50
C ASP A 1052 -41.11 -73.73 24.14
N PRO A 1053 -41.62 -74.71 23.38
CA PRO A 1053 -43.03 -74.79 22.99
C PRO A 1053 -44.05 -74.78 24.14
N LEU A 1054 -43.77 -75.42 25.28
CA LEU A 1054 -44.65 -75.39 26.45
C LEU A 1054 -44.55 -74.06 27.19
N THR A 1055 -43.36 -73.44 27.22
CA THR A 1055 -43.17 -72.07 27.73
C THR A 1055 -43.93 -71.04 26.88
N GLN A 1056 -43.94 -71.18 25.56
CA GLN A 1056 -44.73 -70.32 24.66
C GLN A 1056 -46.24 -70.51 24.84
N LEU A 1057 -46.68 -71.76 25.05
CA LEU A 1057 -48.08 -72.05 25.40
C LEU A 1057 -48.47 -71.41 26.74
N SER A 1058 -47.60 -71.49 27.75
CA SER A 1058 -47.82 -70.84 29.04
C SER A 1058 -47.90 -69.32 28.92
N LYS A 1059 -46.98 -68.69 28.18
CA LYS A 1059 -47.00 -67.24 27.92
C LYS A 1059 -48.28 -66.80 27.20
N TYR A 1060 -48.74 -67.60 26.23
CA TYR A 1060 -50.03 -67.36 25.56
C TYR A 1060 -51.21 -67.45 26.54
N LEU A 1061 -51.26 -68.48 27.39
CA LEU A 1061 -52.32 -68.66 28.38
C LEU A 1061 -52.31 -67.57 29.46
N LEU A 1062 -51.13 -67.12 29.92
CA LEU A 1062 -50.98 -65.96 30.82
C LEU A 1062 -51.51 -64.69 30.16
N THR A 1063 -51.15 -64.45 28.89
CA THR A 1063 -51.64 -63.29 28.14
C THR A 1063 -53.16 -63.32 28.02
N GLN A 1064 -53.75 -64.47 27.70
CA GLN A 1064 -55.21 -64.64 27.63
C GLN A 1064 -55.89 -64.52 29.00
N ALA A 1065 -55.27 -65.01 30.07
CA ALA A 1065 -55.78 -64.89 31.43
C ALA A 1065 -55.81 -63.43 31.90
N ILE A 1066 -54.75 -62.66 31.60
CA ILE A 1066 -54.64 -61.23 31.91
C ILE A 1066 -55.63 -60.41 31.09
N LEU A 1067 -55.84 -60.75 29.81
CA LEU A 1067 -56.81 -60.06 28.93
C LEU A 1067 -58.27 -60.34 29.33
N ASN A 1068 -58.61 -61.60 29.64
CA ASN A 1068 -59.99 -62.03 29.83
C ASN A 1068 -60.41 -62.15 31.31
N GLY A 1069 -59.49 -61.94 32.26
CA GLY A 1069 -59.76 -62.09 33.70
C GLY A 1069 -59.98 -63.54 34.15
N ASP A 1070 -59.42 -64.52 33.44
CA ASP A 1070 -59.55 -65.93 33.78
C ASP A 1070 -58.42 -66.41 34.72
N LEU A 1071 -58.70 -66.36 36.03
CA LEU A 1071 -57.77 -66.83 37.08
C LEU A 1071 -57.43 -68.32 36.97
N ASN A 1072 -58.28 -69.14 36.32
CA ASN A 1072 -57.96 -70.55 36.09
C ASN A 1072 -56.90 -70.70 35.00
N GLY A 1073 -56.93 -69.84 33.98
CA GLY A 1073 -55.90 -69.73 32.95
C GLY A 1073 -54.53 -69.32 33.51
N LEU A 1074 -54.51 -68.40 34.48
CA LEU A 1074 -53.29 -67.99 35.20
C LEU A 1074 -52.65 -69.18 35.95
N ASN A 1075 -53.46 -69.91 36.72
CA ASN A 1075 -53.01 -71.10 37.44
C ASN A 1075 -52.58 -72.23 36.48
N ALA A 1076 -53.28 -72.42 35.36
CA ALA A 1076 -52.93 -73.44 34.35
C ALA A 1076 -51.59 -73.15 33.66
N ALA A 1077 -51.31 -71.89 33.34
CA ALA A 1077 -50.05 -71.46 32.77
C ALA A 1077 -48.87 -71.62 33.76
N SER A 1078 -49.11 -71.29 35.04
CA SER A 1078 -48.18 -71.55 36.15
C SER A 1078 -47.90 -73.05 36.33
N LEU A 1079 -48.94 -73.90 36.23
CA LEU A 1079 -48.82 -75.38 36.23
C LEU A 1079 -47.99 -75.91 35.05
N ILE A 1080 -48.14 -75.32 33.85
CA ILE A 1080 -47.36 -75.71 32.66
C ILE A 1080 -45.87 -75.43 32.85
N LEU A 1081 -45.52 -74.26 33.37
CA LEU A 1081 -44.13 -73.88 33.66
C LEU A 1081 -43.52 -74.71 34.80
N LYS A 1082 -44.35 -75.17 35.75
CA LYS A 1082 -43.92 -75.98 36.89
C LYS A 1082 -43.68 -77.45 36.56
N TYR A 1083 -44.42 -78.02 35.60
CA TYR A 1083 -44.37 -79.45 35.25
C TYR A 1083 -43.87 -79.73 33.81
N GLU A 1084 -43.25 -78.74 33.17
CA GLU A 1084 -42.66 -78.77 31.81
C GLU A 1084 -41.90 -80.08 31.51
N MET A 1085 -41.00 -80.50 32.40
CA MET A 1085 -40.18 -81.71 32.24
C MET A 1085 -41.01 -83.01 32.28
N LEU A 1086 -42.07 -83.05 33.10
CA LEU A 1086 -42.99 -84.20 33.18
C LEU A 1086 -43.88 -84.31 31.95
N MET A 1087 -44.25 -83.18 31.34
CA MET A 1087 -45.05 -83.17 30.10
C MET A 1087 -44.21 -83.62 28.89
N TYR A 1088 -42.94 -83.21 28.81
CA TYR A 1088 -42.05 -83.69 27.75
C TYR A 1088 -41.75 -85.19 27.85
N THR A 1089 -41.58 -85.72 29.06
CA THR A 1089 -41.39 -87.17 29.27
C THR A 1089 -42.64 -87.98 28.92
N ALA A 1090 -43.84 -87.46 29.15
CA ALA A 1090 -45.09 -88.08 28.68
C ALA A 1090 -45.21 -88.08 27.15
N LEU A 1091 -44.89 -86.96 26.48
CA LEU A 1091 -44.87 -86.84 25.02
C LEU A 1091 -43.87 -87.80 24.36
N ALA A 1092 -42.66 -87.90 24.91
CA ALA A 1092 -41.64 -88.85 24.45
C ALA A 1092 -42.14 -90.31 24.59
N SER A 1093 -42.82 -90.64 25.70
CA SER A 1093 -43.40 -91.98 25.92
C SER A 1093 -44.48 -92.34 24.90
N ILE A 1094 -45.32 -91.37 24.51
CA ILE A 1094 -46.35 -91.53 23.47
C ILE A 1094 -45.69 -91.72 22.10
N ILE A 1095 -44.67 -90.92 21.77
CA ILE A 1095 -43.94 -91.04 20.49
C ILE A 1095 -43.23 -92.39 20.41
N ILE A 1096 -42.63 -92.87 21.49
CA ILE A 1096 -42.01 -94.21 21.55
C ILE A 1096 -43.07 -95.29 21.34
N ALA A 1097 -44.24 -95.20 21.99
CA ALA A 1097 -45.33 -96.16 21.79
C ALA A 1097 -45.83 -96.18 20.33
N VAL A 1098 -45.95 -95.01 19.70
CA VAL A 1098 -46.36 -94.87 18.28
C VAL A 1098 -45.29 -95.43 17.33
N VAL A 1099 -43.99 -95.18 17.59
CA VAL A 1099 -42.88 -95.71 16.78
C VAL A 1099 -42.76 -97.23 16.92
N VAL A 1100 -43.00 -97.78 18.11
CA VAL A 1100 -43.06 -99.23 18.35
C VAL A 1100 -44.24 -99.84 17.60
N ALA A 1101 -45.44 -99.25 17.67
CA ALA A 1101 -46.62 -99.72 16.92
C ALA A 1101 -46.41 -99.63 15.39
N TYR A 1102 -45.71 -98.61 14.90
CA TYR A 1102 -45.37 -98.43 13.49
C TYR A 1102 -44.29 -99.42 12.99
N ARG A 1103 -43.33 -99.82 13.84
CA ARG A 1103 -42.35 -100.87 13.50
C ARG A 1103 -42.97 -102.27 13.47
N VAL A 1104 -43.95 -102.56 14.33
CA VAL A 1104 -44.66 -103.86 14.34
C VAL A 1104 -45.52 -104.06 13.09
N THR A 1105 -46.13 -103.00 12.56
CA THR A 1105 -46.96 -103.06 11.34
C THR A 1105 -46.16 -103.15 10.03
N ARG A 1106 -44.88 -102.75 10.01
CA ARG A 1106 -44.02 -102.83 8.80
C ARG A 1106 -43.32 -104.18 8.63
N LYS A 1107 -43.23 -105.02 9.67
CA LYS A 1107 -42.64 -106.37 9.60
C LYS A 1107 -43.59 -107.42 8.98
N SER A 1108 -44.87 -107.11 8.73
CA SER A 1108 -45.84 -108.05 8.13
C SER A 1108 -46.10 -107.85 6.62
N ARG A 1109 -45.33 -107.01 5.91
CA ARG A 1109 -45.48 -106.74 4.46
C ARG A 1109 -44.20 -106.93 3.62
N LYS A 1110 -43.31 -107.81 4.10
CA LYS A 1110 -42.31 -108.51 3.27
C LYS A 1110 -42.25 -109.98 3.69
N SER A 1111 -43.28 -110.71 3.29
CA SER A 1111 -43.23 -112.10 2.81
C SER A 1111 -44.00 -112.11 1.50
#